data_AF-A0A832I177-F1
#
_entry.id   AF-A0A832I177-F1
#
_cell.length_a   1.000
_cell.length_b   1.000
_cell.length_c   1.000
_cell.angle_alpha   90.00
_cell.angle_beta   90.00
_cell.angle_gamma   90.00
#
_symmetry.space_group_name_H-M   'P 1'
#
loop_
_entity.id
_entity.type
_entity.pdbx_description
1 polymer ?
#
loop_
_entity_poly.entity_id
_entity_poly.type
_entity_poly.pdbx_seq_one_letter_code
_entity_poly.pdbx_strand_id
1 'polypeptide(L)'
;KKTNGTTSMDPILKKLASTPSKPSQPGPPPRVNLEKISVLNGSVRYKENLAQGGARLVELGGLNLTVTGIANDQQGRVELGAALKFDQGLNAPSNGVLEARFNGAFDVKLDRNLALAGAKGGLKLEPGRVAGVFQDLAGGALALDVDMTPTEVKALRLGVSRDGKQLGTISASGPLDTVKGDGKLKIEVSGVDKQMLNLAGAVAGLDFNTTVLNSSADVELKQWGQWFDAKGVVEVSRFSVTRQGQTSPPLNIKLNYDTAVDLKKKTAQLKAVNLVAVQNQNEVLQAALAKPMQIMWAGAANAVEESAFNLTVRNLELADWRAFVPDYAPAGRLQLVLKLSLQQAGRIMDADGEAQVAGFSMRQESNRFECAGIALKTRCRIDDFGNKVNFEKAQVQLSELSARLGTNAVAFATLTINNQGVIDRAAQKASLELSGDLSKLKARWGTNDVDLESASVAGKLALSGKAFGQVELRDYDLRLGSNGRTVLASSGTLQLNQDTQDASWQGRLSAELPQLVAFAADVGLKAASGAVKFEGQAAQKNLNPGQTNKLTFDRQLAGKLQLTDWSGSYKEFNFDRFGVSGECDVAIKEQALDVRKFTAAFRQAGQDAGTLEASGRMDLASTNGQLNLKVVGVNQYLLQSAAYLLAPNKLETISLNAQTTMRFDSKGESDIKGELQVSDLLITDPKGQLPRVPMTASANLDVGIKNLVAEVRQLIGAVRQGQLSGGRFDIKATYDMARTNGQVAIKLDDLNQNVLRPFLGAALGSNSLVSVSISADVAGRFDAAGEGSLKGSMNVTNLLVKDPEGKLPKTPLAVGLTLDGTMSKKVLDLRQFVLALAPTQRASNKVALSGKLDLNRSNAITGSINLSGDALDLTPYYDLLAATPGASNSTATVPVVSNEEPPPLLLPLTNFTFNAAIGRLYLREIDVANTALGLRIDGGKVAVNNLQFAINGAPVNGRGWVDLGRPGYAYDVGLKSQKVPLAPFINSFAPDLQGLIKGDLTSDLAVSGQGTKGYSLKKSLNGQFVMELNAAEVRLNQILDQGKLKWVKPVFISLAVTLGMPDLISRPLDQVKGNLQFGGGNIQVKEMMLRSPNFIMETAGVIPIADVLTNSPVKQPVTVYLARDRAGKYIMRDTPANTTHIRLPDFMSLAGTLGEIKPKFEAAKLAAGTALTILGDKLDKKDGGLIQGVGGLLGIGGARAVQKDQPAATNAPPASTQRTNPPVIVIDPFKLLKPKK
;
A
#
# COMPACT_ATOMS: atom_id res chain seq x y z
N LYS A 1 -21.91 -70.66 -11.10
CA LYS A 1 -20.93 -70.44 -12.20
C LYS A 1 -19.56 -70.92 -11.72
N LYS A 2 -18.81 -71.66 -12.55
CA LYS A 2 -17.36 -71.74 -12.33
C LYS A 2 -16.76 -70.35 -12.58
N THR A 3 -15.59 -70.06 -12.02
CA THR A 3 -14.91 -68.74 -12.14
C THR A 3 -14.67 -68.29 -13.58
N ASN A 4 -14.71 -69.20 -14.56
CA ASN A 4 -14.62 -68.91 -16.00
C ASN A 4 -15.97 -68.59 -16.67
N GLY A 5 -17.02 -68.31 -15.90
CA GLY A 5 -18.33 -67.94 -16.42
C GLY A 5 -19.17 -69.12 -16.93
N THR A 6 -18.64 -70.36 -16.90
CA THR A 6 -19.36 -71.51 -17.42
C THR A 6 -20.35 -72.11 -16.43
N THR A 7 -21.51 -72.56 -16.93
CA THR A 7 -22.49 -73.34 -16.17
C THR A 7 -22.33 -74.84 -16.46
N SER A 8 -22.89 -75.70 -15.60
CA SER A 8 -22.97 -77.14 -15.86
C SER A 8 -23.81 -77.49 -17.10
N MET A 9 -24.60 -76.54 -17.63
CA MET A 9 -25.37 -76.70 -18.87
C MET A 9 -24.61 -76.26 -20.13
N ASP A 10 -23.52 -75.51 -20.02
CA ASP A 10 -22.79 -74.98 -21.18
C ASP A 10 -22.25 -76.07 -22.12
N PRO A 11 -21.77 -77.24 -21.66
CA PRO A 11 -21.39 -78.32 -22.57
C PRO A 11 -22.58 -78.86 -23.38
N ILE A 12 -23.77 -78.86 -22.79
CA ILE A 12 -25.03 -79.30 -23.43
C ILE A 12 -25.49 -78.23 -24.44
N LEU A 13 -25.47 -76.95 -24.05
CA LEU A 13 -25.82 -75.82 -24.91
C LEU A 13 -24.84 -75.66 -26.08
N LYS A 14 -23.54 -75.90 -25.89
CA LYS A 14 -22.56 -75.94 -26.98
C LYS A 14 -22.78 -77.12 -27.93
N LYS A 15 -23.18 -78.29 -27.42
CA LYS A 15 -23.53 -79.45 -28.26
C LYS A 15 -24.86 -79.25 -29.01
N LEU A 16 -25.82 -78.52 -28.44
CA LEU A 16 -27.06 -78.14 -29.13
C LEU A 16 -26.85 -77.01 -30.16
N ALA A 17 -25.84 -76.17 -29.97
CA ALA A 17 -25.53 -75.03 -30.85
C ALA A 17 -24.63 -75.38 -32.05
N SER A 18 -24.15 -76.63 -32.18
CA SER A 18 -23.48 -77.06 -33.41
C SER A 18 -24.49 -77.05 -34.57
N THR A 19 -24.19 -76.25 -35.59
CA THR A 19 -24.96 -76.13 -36.83
C THR A 19 -25.37 -77.49 -37.37
N PRO A 20 -26.66 -77.72 -37.68
CA PRO A 20 -27.06 -78.93 -38.37
C PRO A 20 -26.30 -79.00 -39.70
N SER A 21 -25.66 -80.13 -39.98
CA SER A 21 -25.21 -80.46 -41.32
C SER A 21 -26.40 -80.36 -42.29
N LYS A 22 -26.18 -79.71 -43.44
CA LYS A 22 -27.14 -79.51 -44.53
C LYS A 22 -28.07 -80.74 -44.68
N PRO A 23 -29.41 -80.61 -44.64
CA PRO A 23 -30.29 -81.77 -44.77
C PRO A 23 -30.06 -82.42 -46.14
N SER A 24 -29.68 -83.70 -46.16
CA SER A 24 -30.04 -84.58 -47.27
C SER A 24 -31.56 -84.52 -47.45
N GLN A 25 -32.06 -84.63 -48.69
CA GLN A 25 -33.49 -84.56 -49.07
C GLN A 25 -34.45 -84.95 -47.93
N PRO A 26 -35.52 -84.17 -47.66
CA PRO A 26 -36.39 -84.45 -46.52
C PRO A 26 -36.98 -85.85 -46.66
N GLY A 27 -36.46 -86.78 -45.86
CA GLY A 27 -37.13 -88.04 -45.61
C GLY A 27 -38.52 -87.74 -45.02
N PRO A 28 -39.49 -88.65 -45.16
CA PRO A 28 -40.81 -88.47 -44.57
C PRO A 28 -40.66 -88.08 -43.08
N PRO A 29 -41.47 -87.13 -42.59
CA PRO A 29 -41.36 -86.64 -41.22
C PRO A 29 -41.38 -87.82 -40.24
N PRO A 30 -40.53 -87.83 -39.20
CA PRO A 30 -40.51 -88.91 -38.24
C PRO A 30 -41.92 -89.07 -37.64
N ARG A 31 -42.43 -90.31 -37.67
CA ARG A 31 -43.66 -90.66 -36.95
C ARG A 31 -43.31 -90.79 -35.48
N VAL A 32 -43.70 -89.79 -34.71
CA VAL A 32 -43.47 -89.70 -33.28
C VAL A 32 -44.81 -89.99 -32.60
N ASN A 33 -44.79 -90.87 -31.59
CA ASN A 33 -45.89 -91.07 -30.67
C ASN A 33 -45.32 -91.13 -29.25
N LEU A 34 -45.37 -90.00 -28.56
CA LEU A 34 -44.92 -89.84 -27.18
C LEU A 34 -46.15 -89.76 -26.29
N GLU A 35 -46.50 -90.90 -25.69
CA GLU A 35 -47.71 -91.02 -24.87
C GLU A 35 -47.65 -90.16 -23.61
N LYS A 36 -46.51 -90.19 -22.90
CA LYS A 36 -46.27 -89.41 -21.70
C LYS A 36 -44.79 -89.16 -21.47
N ILE A 37 -44.43 -87.90 -21.27
CA ILE A 37 -43.15 -87.45 -20.71
C ILE A 37 -43.48 -86.73 -19.42
N SER A 38 -42.80 -87.09 -18.33
CA SER A 38 -43.01 -86.44 -17.04
C SER A 38 -41.69 -86.12 -16.35
N VAL A 39 -41.59 -84.87 -15.89
CA VAL A 39 -40.59 -84.43 -14.91
C VAL A 39 -41.36 -84.18 -13.63
N LEU A 40 -41.05 -84.92 -12.57
CA LEU A 40 -41.72 -84.81 -11.28
C LEU A 40 -40.78 -84.19 -10.26
N ASN A 41 -41.27 -83.19 -9.54
CA ASN A 41 -40.59 -82.52 -8.43
C ASN A 41 -39.16 -82.02 -8.74
N GLY A 42 -38.93 -81.51 -9.94
CA GLY A 42 -37.65 -80.93 -10.34
C GLY A 42 -37.32 -79.67 -9.54
N SER A 43 -36.03 -79.40 -9.32
CA SER A 43 -35.60 -78.14 -8.72
C SER A 43 -34.37 -77.57 -9.42
N VAL A 44 -34.35 -76.25 -9.58
CA VAL A 44 -33.22 -75.48 -10.12
C VAL A 44 -32.97 -74.31 -9.17
N ARG A 45 -31.79 -74.29 -8.54
CA ARG A 45 -31.39 -73.23 -7.61
C ARG A 45 -30.18 -72.48 -8.15
N TYR A 46 -30.32 -71.17 -8.28
CA TYR A 46 -29.24 -70.23 -8.54
C TYR A 46 -28.98 -69.40 -7.28
N LYS A 47 -27.77 -69.52 -6.72
CA LYS A 47 -27.31 -68.72 -5.59
C LYS A 47 -26.12 -67.87 -6.03
N GLU A 48 -26.19 -66.58 -5.75
CA GLU A 48 -25.14 -65.60 -6.05
C GLU A 48 -24.74 -64.88 -4.76
N ASN A 49 -23.45 -64.89 -4.44
CA ASN A 49 -22.93 -64.11 -3.32
C ASN A 49 -22.76 -62.65 -3.79
N LEU A 50 -23.36 -61.72 -3.07
CA LEU A 50 -23.35 -60.31 -3.47
C LEU A 50 -22.09 -59.61 -2.97
N ALA A 51 -21.58 -58.65 -3.76
CA ALA A 51 -20.38 -57.88 -3.44
C ALA A 51 -20.48 -57.08 -2.12
N GLN A 52 -21.70 -56.78 -1.67
CA GLN A 52 -21.98 -56.00 -0.46
C GLN A 52 -22.18 -56.86 0.81
N GLY A 53 -22.01 -58.19 0.72
CA GLY A 53 -22.33 -59.14 1.79
C GLY A 53 -23.78 -59.65 1.73
N GLY A 54 -23.99 -60.94 2.07
CA GLY A 54 -25.27 -61.65 1.86
C GLY A 54 -25.28 -62.50 0.57
N ALA A 55 -26.34 -63.29 0.36
CA ALA A 55 -26.45 -64.17 -0.80
C ALA A 55 -27.84 -64.09 -1.44
N ARG A 56 -27.88 -63.64 -2.70
CA ARG A 56 -29.09 -63.64 -3.52
C ARG A 56 -29.43 -65.07 -3.91
N LEU A 57 -30.71 -65.40 -3.79
CA LEU A 57 -31.23 -66.72 -4.10
C LEU A 57 -32.35 -66.60 -5.12
N VAL A 58 -32.24 -67.33 -6.23
CA VAL A 58 -33.33 -67.62 -7.15
C VAL A 58 -33.52 -69.12 -7.18
N GLU A 59 -34.72 -69.60 -6.89
CA GLU A 59 -35.02 -71.02 -6.84
C GLU A 59 -36.33 -71.30 -7.55
N LEU A 60 -36.30 -72.23 -8.48
CA LEU A 60 -37.47 -72.87 -9.05
C LEU A 60 -37.58 -74.26 -8.42
N GLY A 61 -38.50 -74.45 -7.49
CA GLY A 61 -38.68 -75.69 -6.74
C GLY A 61 -40.01 -76.36 -7.05
N GLY A 62 -40.07 -77.69 -6.92
CA GLY A 62 -41.31 -78.44 -7.12
C GLY A 62 -41.83 -78.44 -8.56
N LEU A 63 -40.93 -78.37 -9.54
CA LEU A 63 -41.28 -78.41 -10.96
C LEU A 63 -41.92 -79.75 -11.33
N ASN A 64 -43.19 -79.71 -11.66
CA ASN A 64 -43.92 -80.81 -12.27
C ASN A 64 -44.25 -80.41 -13.72
N LEU A 65 -43.70 -81.13 -14.69
CA LEU A 65 -44.01 -80.97 -16.11
C LEU A 65 -44.53 -82.32 -16.61
N THR A 66 -45.75 -82.35 -17.13
CA THR A 66 -46.35 -83.53 -17.77
C THR A 66 -46.72 -83.18 -19.19
N VAL A 67 -46.16 -83.90 -20.16
CA VAL A 67 -46.47 -83.78 -21.57
C VAL A 67 -47.09 -85.10 -22.01
N THR A 68 -48.36 -85.11 -22.43
CA THR A 68 -49.08 -86.31 -22.86
C THR A 68 -49.52 -86.21 -24.31
N GLY A 69 -49.60 -87.35 -25.00
CA GLY A 69 -50.23 -87.45 -26.32
C GLY A 69 -49.55 -86.65 -27.44
N ILE A 70 -48.22 -86.47 -27.40
CA ILE A 70 -47.50 -85.78 -28.46
C ILE A 70 -47.28 -86.75 -29.63
N ALA A 71 -48.06 -86.58 -30.68
CA ALA A 71 -47.92 -87.33 -31.91
C ALA A 71 -48.25 -86.48 -33.14
N ASN A 72 -47.79 -86.93 -34.32
CA ASN A 72 -48.16 -86.30 -35.59
C ASN A 72 -49.69 -86.30 -35.76
N ASP A 73 -50.26 -85.19 -36.25
CA ASP A 73 -51.71 -84.99 -36.46
C ASP A 73 -52.60 -85.18 -35.21
N GLN A 74 -52.02 -85.19 -34.01
CA GLN A 74 -52.73 -85.36 -32.73
C GLN A 74 -52.63 -84.09 -31.87
N GLN A 75 -53.54 -83.99 -30.90
CA GLN A 75 -53.49 -82.99 -29.84
C GLN A 75 -52.81 -83.59 -28.61
N GLY A 76 -51.64 -83.06 -28.28
CA GLY A 76 -50.99 -83.31 -27.01
C GLY A 76 -51.41 -82.30 -25.94
N ARG A 77 -51.04 -82.57 -24.69
CA ARG A 77 -51.30 -81.71 -23.54
C ARG A 77 -50.02 -81.54 -22.74
N VAL A 78 -49.73 -80.30 -22.35
CA VAL A 78 -48.55 -79.88 -21.58
C VAL A 78 -49.04 -79.21 -20.30
N GLU A 79 -48.85 -79.86 -19.17
CA GLU A 79 -49.18 -79.34 -17.85
C GLU A 79 -47.89 -79.01 -17.12
N LEU A 80 -47.81 -77.82 -16.52
CA LEU A 80 -46.62 -77.32 -15.85
C LEU A 80 -46.98 -76.62 -14.53
N GLY A 81 -46.26 -76.94 -13.46
CA GLY A 81 -46.43 -76.27 -12.16
C GLY A 81 -45.11 -76.20 -11.40
N ALA A 82 -44.78 -75.06 -10.81
CA ALA A 82 -43.61 -74.92 -9.94
C ALA A 82 -43.78 -73.75 -8.95
N ALA A 83 -42.96 -73.76 -7.90
CA ALA A 83 -42.75 -72.63 -7.01
C ALA A 83 -41.50 -71.85 -7.43
N LEU A 84 -41.60 -70.54 -7.54
CA LEU A 84 -40.49 -69.62 -7.76
C LEU A 84 -40.20 -68.85 -6.48
N LYS A 85 -38.95 -68.86 -6.02
CA LYS A 85 -38.47 -68.07 -4.88
C LYS A 85 -37.35 -67.16 -5.33
N PHE A 86 -37.47 -65.89 -4.96
CA PHE A 86 -36.48 -64.86 -5.16
C PHE A 86 -36.23 -64.15 -3.83
N ASP A 87 -35.01 -64.23 -3.33
CA ASP A 87 -34.53 -63.48 -2.17
C ASP A 87 -33.40 -62.56 -2.64
N GLN A 88 -33.57 -61.26 -2.46
CA GLN A 88 -32.55 -60.29 -2.87
C GLN A 88 -31.24 -60.48 -2.09
N GLY A 89 -31.26 -61.08 -0.91
CA GLY A 89 -30.09 -61.40 -0.11
C GLY A 89 -29.41 -60.19 0.54
N LEU A 90 -30.13 -59.07 0.70
CA LEU A 90 -29.66 -57.85 1.37
C LEU A 90 -29.78 -57.99 2.89
N ASN A 91 -28.76 -57.55 3.63
CA ASN A 91 -28.81 -57.49 5.10
C ASN A 91 -29.48 -56.19 5.60
N ALA A 92 -30.72 -55.91 5.18
CA ALA A 92 -31.46 -54.71 5.57
C ALA A 92 -32.98 -54.97 5.63
N PRO A 93 -33.78 -54.17 6.37
CA PRO A 93 -35.25 -54.31 6.42
C PRO A 93 -35.93 -54.16 5.05
N SER A 94 -35.27 -53.49 4.10
CA SER A 94 -35.71 -53.35 2.71
C SER A 94 -35.47 -54.60 1.86
N ASN A 95 -34.85 -55.67 2.41
CA ASN A 95 -34.58 -56.89 1.66
C ASN A 95 -35.86 -57.46 1.05
N GLY A 96 -35.91 -57.47 -0.28
CA GLY A 96 -37.04 -58.01 -1.00
C GLY A 96 -37.02 -59.54 -1.02
N VAL A 97 -38.08 -60.16 -0.52
CA VAL A 97 -38.34 -61.60 -0.72
C VAL A 97 -39.64 -61.76 -1.49
N LEU A 98 -39.63 -62.58 -2.55
CA LEU A 98 -40.78 -62.94 -3.36
C LEU A 98 -40.78 -64.46 -3.53
N GLU A 99 -41.76 -65.12 -2.92
CA GLU A 99 -42.10 -66.52 -3.19
C GLU A 99 -43.41 -66.51 -3.96
N ALA A 100 -43.47 -67.17 -5.11
CA ALA A 100 -44.62 -67.28 -5.98
C ALA A 100 -44.81 -68.73 -6.43
N ARG A 101 -46.01 -69.09 -6.86
CA ARG A 101 -46.29 -70.35 -7.53
C ARG A 101 -46.84 -70.04 -8.90
N PHE A 102 -46.43 -70.81 -9.90
CA PHE A 102 -47.08 -70.77 -11.19
C PHE A 102 -47.58 -72.15 -11.57
N ASN A 103 -48.76 -72.20 -12.18
CA ASN A 103 -49.38 -73.40 -12.70
C ASN A 103 -50.01 -73.09 -14.05
N GLY A 104 -49.88 -73.99 -15.02
CA GLY A 104 -50.44 -73.84 -16.34
C GLY A 104 -50.68 -75.15 -17.05
N ALA A 105 -51.58 -75.13 -18.02
CA ALA A 105 -51.88 -76.25 -18.88
C ALA A 105 -52.11 -75.75 -20.30
N PHE A 106 -51.53 -76.42 -21.28
CA PHE A 106 -51.60 -76.10 -22.70
C PHE A 106 -51.93 -77.34 -23.51
N ASP A 107 -53.03 -77.30 -24.22
CA ASP A 107 -53.34 -78.23 -25.29
C ASP A 107 -52.59 -77.79 -26.55
N VAL A 108 -51.72 -78.65 -27.07
CA VAL A 108 -50.81 -78.40 -28.19
C VAL A 108 -51.13 -79.37 -29.32
N LYS A 109 -51.77 -78.87 -30.38
CA LYS A 109 -52.04 -79.63 -31.59
C LYS A 109 -50.83 -79.55 -32.51
N LEU A 110 -50.38 -80.70 -33.00
CA LEU A 110 -49.30 -80.81 -33.97
C LEU A 110 -49.83 -81.32 -35.31
N ASP A 111 -49.24 -80.87 -36.41
CA ASP A 111 -49.54 -81.40 -37.75
C ASP A 111 -48.73 -82.67 -38.05
N ARG A 112 -48.90 -83.20 -39.27
CA ARG A 112 -48.17 -84.36 -39.77
C ARG A 112 -46.65 -84.22 -39.73
N ASN A 113 -46.13 -83.00 -39.72
CA ASN A 113 -44.70 -82.68 -39.67
C ASN A 113 -44.20 -82.33 -38.26
N LEU A 114 -45.04 -82.50 -37.23
CA LEU A 114 -44.79 -82.07 -35.85
C LEU A 114 -44.65 -80.54 -35.71
N ALA A 115 -45.12 -79.76 -36.69
CA ALA A 115 -45.23 -78.32 -36.56
C ALA A 115 -46.46 -77.97 -35.71
N LEU A 116 -46.40 -76.82 -35.03
CA LEU A 116 -47.51 -76.35 -34.20
C LEU A 116 -48.73 -76.03 -35.07
N ALA A 117 -49.77 -76.84 -34.97
CA ALA A 117 -51.06 -76.67 -35.64
C ALA A 117 -52.08 -75.92 -34.76
N GLY A 118 -51.84 -75.84 -33.46
CA GLY A 118 -52.59 -75.00 -32.53
C GLY A 118 -52.06 -75.10 -31.11
N ALA A 119 -52.16 -74.02 -30.34
CA ALA A 119 -51.85 -74.00 -28.91
C ALA A 119 -52.99 -73.29 -28.17
N LYS A 120 -53.58 -73.97 -27.19
CA LYS A 120 -54.61 -73.39 -26.33
C LYS A 120 -54.34 -73.73 -24.88
N GLY A 121 -54.25 -72.73 -24.02
CA GLY A 121 -53.97 -72.95 -22.61
C GLY A 121 -53.77 -71.67 -21.84
N GLY A 122 -53.38 -71.83 -20.59
CA GLY A 122 -53.09 -70.69 -19.74
C GLY A 122 -52.05 -70.99 -18.68
N LEU A 123 -51.46 -69.93 -18.14
CA LEU A 123 -50.47 -69.94 -17.09
C LEU A 123 -50.84 -68.87 -16.05
N LYS A 124 -51.04 -69.28 -14.80
CA LYS A 124 -51.29 -68.39 -13.68
C LYS A 124 -50.07 -68.37 -12.77
N LEU A 125 -49.60 -67.19 -12.39
CA LEU A 125 -48.53 -66.95 -11.42
C LEU A 125 -49.11 -66.14 -10.25
N GLU A 126 -48.99 -66.68 -9.04
CA GLU A 126 -49.50 -66.10 -7.79
C GLU A 126 -48.36 -65.95 -6.78
N PRO A 127 -48.02 -64.72 -6.35
CA PRO A 127 -47.17 -64.50 -5.19
C PRO A 127 -47.80 -65.10 -3.93
N GLY A 128 -47.04 -65.92 -3.22
CA GLY A 128 -47.35 -66.43 -1.89
C GLY A 128 -46.80 -65.52 -0.80
N ARG A 129 -45.49 -65.63 -0.51
CA ARG A 129 -44.83 -64.80 0.51
C ARG A 129 -44.10 -63.64 -0.14
N VAL A 130 -44.47 -62.42 0.20
CA VAL A 130 -43.72 -61.22 -0.19
C VAL A 130 -43.24 -60.44 1.04
N ALA A 131 -42.06 -59.83 0.95
CA ALA A 131 -41.47 -59.03 2.02
C ALA A 131 -40.57 -57.91 1.47
N GLY A 132 -40.25 -56.93 2.32
CA GLY A 132 -39.43 -55.76 1.96
C GLY A 132 -40.05 -54.96 0.82
N VAL A 133 -39.23 -54.59 -0.17
CA VAL A 133 -39.66 -53.83 -1.36
C VAL A 133 -40.71 -54.55 -2.24
N PHE A 134 -41.00 -55.84 -2.01
CA PHE A 134 -42.02 -56.59 -2.75
C PHE A 134 -43.37 -56.65 -2.02
N GLN A 135 -43.52 -56.03 -0.83
CA GLN A 135 -44.76 -56.09 -0.06
C GLN A 135 -46.00 -55.66 -0.86
N ASP A 136 -45.86 -54.69 -1.76
CA ASP A 136 -46.98 -54.21 -2.57
C ASP A 136 -47.48 -55.22 -3.62
N LEU A 137 -46.74 -56.30 -3.87
CA LEU A 137 -47.16 -57.44 -4.71
C LEU A 137 -48.04 -58.47 -3.97
N ALA A 138 -48.26 -58.28 -2.66
CA ALA A 138 -49.08 -59.17 -1.85
C ALA A 138 -50.52 -59.24 -2.38
N GLY A 139 -51.04 -60.47 -2.50
CA GLY A 139 -52.37 -60.74 -3.04
C GLY A 139 -52.47 -60.64 -4.57
N GLY A 140 -51.39 -60.31 -5.27
CA GLY A 140 -51.36 -60.20 -6.73
C GLY A 140 -51.54 -61.54 -7.46
N ALA A 141 -51.85 -61.49 -8.75
CA ALA A 141 -51.69 -62.62 -9.67
C ALA A 141 -51.46 -62.12 -11.10
N LEU A 142 -50.66 -62.86 -11.86
CA LEU A 142 -50.50 -62.70 -13.31
C LEU A 142 -51.11 -63.92 -13.99
N ALA A 143 -51.92 -63.70 -15.02
CA ALA A 143 -52.52 -64.77 -15.81
C ALA A 143 -52.22 -64.54 -17.29
N LEU A 144 -51.59 -65.51 -17.95
CA LEU A 144 -51.37 -65.55 -19.39
C LEU A 144 -52.32 -66.58 -20.01
N ASP A 145 -53.24 -66.16 -20.87
CA ASP A 145 -54.09 -67.02 -21.69
C ASP A 145 -53.59 -67.00 -23.13
N VAL A 146 -53.50 -68.18 -23.75
CA VAL A 146 -53.05 -68.38 -25.12
C VAL A 146 -54.07 -69.24 -25.86
N ASP A 147 -54.52 -68.80 -27.03
CA ASP A 147 -55.30 -69.55 -28.00
C ASP A 147 -54.84 -69.09 -29.39
N MET A 148 -54.10 -69.93 -30.10
CA MET A 148 -53.53 -69.61 -31.42
C MET A 148 -53.42 -70.84 -32.33
N THR A 149 -53.37 -70.59 -33.62
CA THR A 149 -53.05 -71.51 -34.72
C THR A 149 -51.87 -70.93 -35.51
N PRO A 150 -51.23 -71.68 -36.42
CA PRO A 150 -50.16 -71.14 -37.26
C PRO A 150 -50.60 -70.06 -38.26
N THR A 151 -51.90 -69.78 -38.37
CA THR A 151 -52.45 -68.72 -39.22
C THR A 151 -53.16 -67.60 -38.44
N GLU A 152 -53.39 -67.75 -37.14
CA GLU A 152 -54.22 -66.83 -36.35
C GLU A 152 -53.90 -66.89 -34.85
N VAL A 153 -53.74 -65.73 -34.22
CA VAL A 153 -53.80 -65.58 -32.75
C VAL A 153 -55.25 -65.27 -32.39
N LYS A 154 -55.99 -66.23 -31.85
CA LYS A 154 -57.39 -66.03 -31.43
C LYS A 154 -57.47 -65.24 -30.14
N ALA A 155 -56.59 -65.52 -29.19
CA ALA A 155 -56.43 -64.75 -27.97
C ALA A 155 -55.03 -64.96 -27.38
N LEU A 156 -54.30 -63.89 -27.14
CA LEU A 156 -53.11 -63.87 -26.30
C LEU A 156 -53.32 -62.79 -25.24
N ARG A 157 -53.68 -63.16 -24.01
CA ARG A 157 -54.04 -62.20 -22.96
C ARG A 157 -53.13 -62.34 -21.76
N LEU A 158 -52.52 -61.24 -21.31
CA LEU A 158 -51.82 -61.12 -20.04
C LEU A 158 -52.66 -60.24 -19.10
N GLY A 159 -53.31 -60.85 -18.12
CA GLY A 159 -54.07 -60.18 -17.07
C GLY A 159 -53.27 -60.03 -15.79
N VAL A 160 -53.47 -58.92 -15.10
CA VAL A 160 -52.99 -58.66 -13.74
C VAL A 160 -54.20 -58.54 -12.82
N SER A 161 -54.18 -59.21 -11.67
CA SER A 161 -55.20 -59.08 -10.64
C SER A 161 -54.58 -58.95 -9.25
N ARG A 162 -55.36 -58.48 -8.28
CA ARG A 162 -55.01 -58.45 -6.85
C ARG A 162 -56.24 -58.78 -6.03
N ASP A 163 -56.10 -59.71 -5.09
CA ASP A 163 -57.17 -60.22 -4.23
C ASP A 163 -58.41 -60.65 -5.05
N GLY A 164 -58.16 -61.26 -6.22
CA GLY A 164 -59.20 -61.69 -7.16
C GLY A 164 -59.79 -60.59 -8.05
N LYS A 165 -59.48 -59.31 -7.82
CA LYS A 165 -59.93 -58.20 -8.66
C LYS A 165 -58.95 -57.96 -9.82
N GLN A 166 -59.44 -57.99 -11.06
CA GLN A 166 -58.64 -57.65 -12.24
C GLN A 166 -58.24 -56.16 -12.23
N LEU A 167 -56.94 -55.90 -12.33
CA LEU A 167 -56.32 -54.56 -12.29
C LEU A 167 -55.85 -54.06 -13.66
N GLY A 168 -55.80 -54.93 -14.66
CA GLY A 168 -55.44 -54.56 -16.02
C GLY A 168 -55.20 -55.77 -16.92
N THR A 169 -55.34 -55.58 -18.22
CA THR A 169 -55.10 -56.62 -19.23
C THR A 169 -54.36 -56.06 -20.43
N ILE A 170 -53.42 -56.83 -20.94
CA ILE A 170 -52.81 -56.65 -22.26
C ILE A 170 -53.27 -57.83 -23.12
N SER A 171 -53.87 -57.59 -24.27
CA SER A 171 -54.29 -58.65 -25.18
C SER A 171 -53.81 -58.42 -26.61
N ALA A 172 -53.52 -59.50 -27.33
CA ALA A 172 -53.25 -59.50 -28.75
C ALA A 172 -54.15 -60.54 -29.46
N SER A 173 -54.67 -60.20 -30.63
CA SER A 173 -55.48 -61.11 -31.46
C SER A 173 -55.43 -60.71 -32.94
N GLY A 174 -55.63 -61.66 -33.86
CA GLY A 174 -55.65 -61.43 -35.31
C GLY A 174 -54.81 -62.45 -36.09
N PRO A 175 -54.84 -62.40 -37.43
CA PRO A 175 -54.10 -63.34 -38.29
C PRO A 175 -52.58 -63.22 -38.11
N LEU A 176 -51.89 -64.36 -38.05
CA LEU A 176 -50.44 -64.47 -37.95
C LEU A 176 -49.98 -65.71 -38.72
N ASP A 177 -49.22 -65.54 -39.80
CA ASP A 177 -48.52 -66.62 -40.50
C ASP A 177 -47.21 -66.88 -39.77
N THR A 178 -47.19 -67.94 -38.96
CA THR A 178 -46.03 -68.30 -38.13
C THR A 178 -44.85 -68.86 -38.93
N VAL A 179 -45.03 -69.15 -40.23
CA VAL A 179 -43.95 -69.61 -41.12
C VAL A 179 -43.23 -68.41 -41.75
N LYS A 180 -43.98 -67.43 -42.26
CA LYS A 180 -43.42 -66.21 -42.85
C LYS A 180 -43.02 -65.16 -41.81
N GLY A 181 -43.61 -65.23 -40.62
CA GLY A 181 -43.47 -64.19 -39.60
C GLY A 181 -44.21 -62.91 -39.99
N ASP A 182 -45.26 -63.03 -40.80
CA ASP A 182 -46.12 -61.94 -41.23
C ASP A 182 -47.44 -62.01 -40.44
N GLY A 183 -47.96 -60.87 -39.96
CA GLY A 183 -49.19 -60.88 -39.18
C GLY A 183 -49.87 -59.51 -39.10
N LYS A 184 -51.17 -59.51 -38.80
CA LYS A 184 -51.94 -58.32 -38.45
C LYS A 184 -52.58 -58.56 -37.10
N LEU A 185 -52.01 -57.94 -36.06
CA LEU A 185 -52.38 -58.16 -34.68
C LEU A 185 -53.00 -56.88 -34.11
N LYS A 186 -54.21 -57.00 -33.58
CA LYS A 186 -54.79 -55.98 -32.71
C LYS A 186 -54.27 -56.19 -31.29
N ILE A 187 -53.58 -55.19 -30.76
CA ILE A 187 -53.06 -55.14 -29.39
C ILE A 187 -53.94 -54.18 -28.58
N GLU A 188 -54.42 -54.61 -27.42
CA GLU A 188 -55.24 -53.81 -26.51
C GLU A 188 -54.62 -53.83 -25.11
N VAL A 189 -54.55 -52.66 -24.49
CA VAL A 189 -54.21 -52.48 -23.08
C VAL A 189 -55.44 -51.84 -22.43
N SER A 190 -56.03 -52.50 -21.44
CA SER A 190 -57.25 -52.03 -20.80
C SER A 190 -57.16 -52.12 -19.29
N GLY A 191 -57.73 -51.12 -18.62
CA GLY A 191 -57.97 -51.13 -17.17
C GLY A 191 -56.77 -50.78 -16.29
N VAL A 192 -55.64 -50.31 -16.84
CA VAL A 192 -54.45 -49.93 -16.06
C VAL A 192 -54.75 -48.67 -15.25
N ASP A 193 -55.14 -48.81 -13.99
CA ASP A 193 -55.52 -47.70 -13.12
C ASP A 193 -54.45 -47.39 -12.04
N LYS A 194 -54.78 -46.48 -11.11
CA LYS A 194 -53.91 -46.11 -9.97
C LYS A 194 -53.37 -47.32 -9.21
N GLN A 195 -54.16 -48.40 -9.08
CA GLN A 195 -53.78 -49.58 -8.30
C GLN A 195 -52.62 -50.29 -8.96
N MET A 196 -52.52 -50.25 -10.30
CA MET A 196 -51.39 -50.77 -11.06
C MET A 196 -50.25 -49.74 -11.17
N LEU A 197 -50.55 -48.48 -11.47
CA LEU A 197 -49.53 -47.43 -11.64
C LEU A 197 -48.73 -47.16 -10.36
N ASN A 198 -49.38 -47.20 -9.19
CA ASN A 198 -48.71 -46.99 -7.91
C ASN A 198 -47.81 -48.15 -7.48
N LEU A 199 -47.96 -49.36 -8.06
CA LEU A 199 -47.01 -50.47 -7.83
C LEU A 199 -45.58 -50.10 -8.30
N ALA A 200 -45.47 -49.21 -9.29
CA ALA A 200 -44.19 -48.67 -9.76
C ALA A 200 -43.90 -47.26 -9.21
N GLY A 201 -44.92 -46.41 -9.07
CA GLY A 201 -44.79 -44.99 -8.66
C GLY A 201 -44.41 -44.77 -7.21
N ALA A 202 -44.86 -45.64 -6.29
CA ALA A 202 -44.67 -45.46 -4.86
C ALA A 202 -43.18 -45.43 -4.46
N VAL A 203 -42.33 -46.17 -5.18
CA VAL A 203 -40.86 -46.20 -4.97
C VAL A 203 -40.22 -44.83 -5.21
N ALA A 204 -40.83 -43.98 -6.04
CA ALA A 204 -40.39 -42.61 -6.33
C ALA A 204 -41.13 -41.55 -5.50
N GLY A 205 -41.99 -41.96 -4.55
CA GLY A 205 -42.84 -41.06 -3.77
C GLY A 205 -43.96 -40.40 -4.59
N LEU A 206 -44.39 -41.05 -5.69
CA LEU A 206 -45.46 -40.57 -6.56
C LEU A 206 -46.75 -41.37 -6.30
N ASP A 207 -47.87 -40.66 -6.18
CA ASP A 207 -49.21 -41.24 -6.20
C ASP A 207 -49.97 -40.76 -7.43
N PHE A 208 -50.37 -41.69 -8.31
CA PHE A 208 -51.08 -41.43 -9.57
C PHE A 208 -52.60 -41.19 -9.41
N ASN A 209 -53.11 -41.04 -8.19
CA ASN A 209 -54.47 -40.57 -7.88
C ASN A 209 -55.58 -41.31 -8.63
N THR A 210 -56.21 -40.72 -9.66
CA THR A 210 -57.34 -41.35 -10.39
C THR A 210 -57.01 -41.68 -11.85
N THR A 211 -55.71 -41.73 -12.17
CA THR A 211 -55.18 -42.00 -13.51
C THR A 211 -55.62 -43.38 -14.00
N VAL A 212 -56.09 -43.43 -15.26
CA VAL A 212 -56.40 -44.68 -15.98
C VAL A 212 -55.76 -44.62 -17.36
N LEU A 213 -55.01 -45.65 -17.74
CA LEU A 213 -54.36 -45.80 -19.03
C LEU A 213 -55.04 -46.93 -19.82
N ASN A 214 -55.44 -46.61 -21.05
CA ASN A 214 -55.90 -47.57 -22.05
C ASN A 214 -55.13 -47.34 -23.35
N SER A 215 -54.93 -48.41 -24.13
CA SER A 215 -54.32 -48.33 -25.46
C SER A 215 -54.95 -49.35 -26.39
N SER A 216 -55.09 -49.03 -27.66
CA SER A 216 -55.46 -49.98 -28.71
C SER A 216 -54.63 -49.70 -29.95
N ALA A 217 -54.00 -50.72 -30.54
CA ALA A 217 -53.14 -50.59 -31.69
C ALA A 217 -53.31 -51.77 -32.65
N ASP A 218 -53.53 -51.48 -33.92
CA ASP A 218 -53.39 -52.45 -35.01
C ASP A 218 -51.91 -52.47 -35.43
N VAL A 219 -51.29 -53.65 -35.38
CA VAL A 219 -49.88 -53.87 -35.70
C VAL A 219 -49.76 -54.86 -36.84
N GLU A 220 -49.31 -54.40 -38.01
CA GLU A 220 -48.87 -55.26 -39.10
C GLU A 220 -47.38 -55.57 -38.93
N LEU A 221 -47.01 -56.84 -38.90
CA LEU A 221 -45.63 -57.31 -38.80
C LEU A 221 -45.29 -58.03 -40.10
N LYS A 222 -44.06 -57.87 -40.59
CA LYS A 222 -43.52 -58.68 -41.70
C LYS A 222 -42.14 -59.22 -41.36
N GLN A 223 -41.84 -60.41 -41.86
CA GLN A 223 -40.52 -61.03 -41.74
C GLN A 223 -39.99 -61.01 -40.30
N TRP A 224 -40.82 -61.44 -39.34
CA TRP A 224 -40.47 -61.48 -37.92
C TRP A 224 -40.12 -60.11 -37.31
N GLY A 225 -40.83 -59.05 -37.75
CA GLY A 225 -40.68 -57.70 -37.21
C GLY A 225 -39.49 -56.91 -37.77
N GLN A 226 -38.84 -57.39 -38.84
CA GLN A 226 -37.89 -56.58 -39.61
C GLN A 226 -38.56 -55.36 -40.24
N TRP A 227 -39.85 -55.47 -40.52
CA TRP A 227 -40.73 -54.37 -40.82
C TRP A 227 -41.98 -54.46 -39.96
N PHE A 228 -42.46 -53.33 -39.46
CA PHE A 228 -43.74 -53.26 -38.78
C PHE A 228 -44.46 -51.93 -39.01
N ASP A 229 -45.78 -51.98 -39.03
CA ASP A 229 -46.67 -50.82 -39.10
C ASP A 229 -47.60 -50.86 -37.89
N ALA A 230 -47.61 -49.81 -37.09
CA ALA A 230 -48.39 -49.71 -35.87
C ALA A 230 -49.26 -48.45 -35.94
N LYS A 231 -50.58 -48.66 -35.91
CA LYS A 231 -51.59 -47.61 -35.87
C LYS A 231 -52.44 -47.77 -34.63
N GLY A 232 -52.45 -46.77 -33.76
CA GLY A 232 -53.12 -46.91 -32.48
C GLY A 232 -53.49 -45.61 -31.81
N VAL A 233 -54.22 -45.79 -30.71
CA VAL A 233 -54.64 -44.73 -29.79
C VAL A 233 -54.17 -45.11 -28.39
N VAL A 234 -53.54 -44.17 -27.69
CA VAL A 234 -53.27 -44.23 -26.26
C VAL A 234 -54.13 -43.16 -25.58
N GLU A 235 -54.92 -43.56 -24.59
CA GLU A 235 -55.75 -42.67 -23.79
C GLU A 235 -55.36 -42.78 -22.32
N VAL A 236 -54.96 -41.65 -21.73
CA VAL A 236 -54.72 -41.51 -20.29
C VAL A 236 -55.80 -40.58 -19.73
N SER A 237 -56.74 -41.15 -19.00
CA SER A 237 -57.84 -40.43 -18.37
C SER A 237 -57.47 -39.98 -16.95
N ARG A 238 -57.77 -38.72 -16.61
CA ARG A 238 -57.59 -38.11 -15.29
C ARG A 238 -56.17 -38.29 -14.72
N PHE A 239 -55.16 -38.14 -15.57
CA PHE A 239 -53.76 -38.13 -15.14
C PHE A 239 -53.55 -37.08 -14.05
N SER A 240 -53.15 -37.49 -12.86
CA SER A 240 -52.85 -36.60 -11.73
C SER A 240 -51.81 -37.25 -10.83
N VAL A 241 -50.87 -36.46 -10.33
CA VAL A 241 -49.76 -36.95 -9.49
C VAL A 241 -49.68 -36.14 -8.19
N THR A 242 -49.54 -36.84 -7.07
CA THR A 242 -49.20 -36.24 -5.77
C THR A 242 -47.75 -36.56 -5.39
N ARG A 243 -46.99 -35.54 -4.96
CA ARG A 243 -45.61 -35.65 -4.46
C ARG A 243 -45.34 -34.59 -3.39
N GLN A 244 -44.80 -34.99 -2.23
CA GLN A 244 -44.48 -34.09 -1.09
C GLN A 244 -45.65 -33.15 -0.70
N GLY A 245 -46.89 -33.65 -0.74
CA GLY A 245 -48.09 -32.88 -0.39
C GLY A 245 -48.57 -31.91 -1.47
N GLN A 246 -47.93 -31.85 -2.64
CA GLN A 246 -48.40 -31.11 -3.81
C GLN A 246 -49.08 -32.06 -4.80
N THR A 247 -50.27 -31.72 -5.28
CA THR A 247 -51.04 -32.53 -6.22
C THR A 247 -51.27 -31.76 -7.52
N SER A 248 -50.97 -32.37 -8.67
CA SER A 248 -51.30 -31.80 -9.98
C SER A 248 -52.80 -31.95 -10.29
N PRO A 249 -53.40 -31.02 -11.04
CA PRO A 249 -54.77 -31.16 -11.51
C PRO A 249 -54.91 -32.34 -12.49
N PRO A 250 -56.12 -32.92 -12.62
CA PRO A 250 -56.38 -34.01 -13.54
C PRO A 250 -56.28 -33.56 -15.01
N LEU A 251 -55.55 -34.33 -15.82
CA LEU A 251 -55.33 -34.10 -17.23
C LEU A 251 -55.80 -35.33 -18.04
N ASN A 252 -56.61 -35.13 -19.08
CA ASN A 252 -56.95 -36.18 -20.04
C ASN A 252 -56.01 -36.08 -21.24
N ILE A 253 -55.27 -37.13 -21.55
CA ILE A 253 -54.29 -37.16 -22.64
C ILE A 253 -54.74 -38.21 -23.66
N LYS A 254 -54.77 -37.84 -24.94
CA LYS A 254 -55.07 -38.74 -26.05
C LYS A 254 -54.00 -38.61 -27.12
N LEU A 255 -53.32 -39.71 -27.45
CA LEU A 255 -52.35 -39.81 -28.53
C LEU A 255 -52.90 -40.75 -29.60
N ASN A 256 -53.10 -40.24 -30.81
CA ASN A 256 -53.32 -41.07 -32.00
C ASN A 256 -52.02 -41.12 -32.80
N TYR A 257 -51.59 -42.30 -33.22
CA TYR A 257 -50.37 -42.46 -34.01
C TYR A 257 -50.56 -43.48 -35.13
N ASP A 258 -49.80 -43.30 -36.21
CA ASP A 258 -49.69 -44.23 -37.34
C ASP A 258 -48.21 -44.21 -37.79
N THR A 259 -47.54 -45.34 -37.64
CA THR A 259 -46.09 -45.46 -37.80
C THR A 259 -45.71 -46.71 -38.57
N ALA A 260 -44.79 -46.60 -39.52
CA ALA A 260 -44.15 -47.73 -40.19
C ALA A 260 -42.65 -47.72 -39.88
N VAL A 261 -42.05 -48.84 -39.54
CA VAL A 261 -40.62 -48.97 -39.24
C VAL A 261 -40.03 -50.07 -40.10
N ASP A 262 -38.92 -49.78 -40.78
CA ASP A 262 -38.11 -50.74 -41.52
C ASP A 262 -36.72 -50.76 -40.88
N LEU A 263 -36.46 -51.80 -40.08
CA LEU A 263 -35.20 -51.95 -39.34
C LEU A 263 -34.02 -52.27 -40.28
N LYS A 264 -34.29 -52.93 -41.40
CA LYS A 264 -33.28 -53.26 -42.42
C LYS A 264 -32.83 -52.00 -43.17
N LYS A 265 -33.78 -51.12 -43.52
CA LYS A 265 -33.49 -49.80 -44.12
C LYS A 265 -33.11 -48.72 -43.12
N LYS A 266 -33.27 -48.97 -41.81
CA LYS A 266 -33.01 -48.01 -40.73
C LYS A 266 -33.84 -46.73 -40.87
N THR A 267 -35.11 -46.91 -41.22
CA THR A 267 -36.06 -45.82 -41.44
C THR A 267 -37.34 -46.03 -40.66
N ALA A 268 -37.94 -44.96 -40.15
CA ALA A 268 -39.30 -44.93 -39.61
C ALA A 268 -40.11 -43.85 -40.34
N GLN A 269 -41.35 -44.15 -40.70
CA GLN A 269 -42.30 -43.21 -41.27
C GLN A 269 -43.45 -43.02 -40.28
N LEU A 270 -43.53 -41.83 -39.69
CA LEU A 270 -44.69 -41.36 -38.93
C LEU A 270 -45.71 -40.83 -39.95
N LYS A 271 -46.78 -41.57 -40.22
CA LYS A 271 -47.83 -41.14 -41.16
C LYS A 271 -48.80 -40.16 -40.49
N ALA A 272 -49.09 -40.36 -39.22
CA ALA A 272 -49.91 -39.47 -38.41
C ALA A 272 -49.45 -39.48 -36.96
N VAL A 273 -49.48 -38.32 -36.32
CA VAL A 273 -49.34 -38.14 -34.87
C VAL A 273 -50.31 -37.04 -34.47
N ASN A 274 -51.18 -37.29 -33.49
CA ASN A 274 -52.07 -36.29 -32.90
C ASN A 274 -52.17 -36.53 -31.40
N LEU A 275 -51.44 -35.73 -30.63
CA LEU A 275 -51.44 -35.69 -29.17
C LEU A 275 -52.26 -34.50 -28.70
N VAL A 276 -53.30 -34.74 -27.91
CA VAL A 276 -54.14 -33.71 -27.31
C VAL A 276 -54.18 -33.94 -25.80
N ALA A 277 -54.01 -32.87 -25.02
CA ALA A 277 -54.18 -32.90 -23.57
C ALA A 277 -55.22 -31.86 -23.12
N VAL A 278 -56.21 -32.30 -22.34
CA VAL A 278 -57.35 -31.50 -21.90
C VAL A 278 -57.39 -31.45 -20.36
N GLN A 279 -57.35 -30.25 -19.80
CA GLN A 279 -57.45 -29.99 -18.36
C GLN A 279 -58.70 -29.15 -18.11
N ASN A 280 -59.59 -29.54 -17.19
CA ASN A 280 -60.84 -28.82 -16.89
C ASN A 280 -61.66 -28.45 -18.14
N GLN A 281 -61.81 -29.40 -19.07
CA GLN A 281 -62.50 -29.23 -20.37
C GLN A 281 -61.80 -28.30 -21.39
N ASN A 282 -60.65 -27.72 -21.06
CA ASN A 282 -59.87 -26.88 -21.96
C ASN A 282 -58.67 -27.65 -22.54
N GLU A 283 -58.45 -27.55 -23.84
CA GLU A 283 -57.22 -28.05 -24.48
C GLU A 283 -56.03 -27.21 -24.03
N VAL A 284 -55.07 -27.83 -23.33
CA VAL A 284 -53.85 -27.17 -22.84
C VAL A 284 -52.61 -27.51 -23.68
N LEU A 285 -52.64 -28.63 -24.42
CA LEU A 285 -51.58 -29.04 -25.34
C LEU A 285 -52.16 -29.72 -26.57
N GLN A 286 -51.63 -29.37 -27.74
CA GLN A 286 -51.86 -30.03 -29.01
C GLN A 286 -50.53 -30.20 -29.74
N ALA A 287 -50.15 -31.43 -30.08
CA ALA A 287 -49.04 -31.71 -30.96
C ALA A 287 -49.51 -32.59 -32.12
N ALA A 288 -49.38 -32.09 -33.35
CA ALA A 288 -49.89 -32.76 -34.53
C ALA A 288 -48.89 -32.73 -35.68
N LEU A 289 -48.84 -33.85 -36.41
CA LEU A 289 -48.13 -33.94 -37.67
C LEU A 289 -49.06 -33.46 -38.80
N ALA A 290 -48.65 -32.41 -39.52
CA ALA A 290 -49.42 -31.85 -40.63
C ALA A 290 -49.16 -32.55 -41.98
N LYS A 291 -47.99 -33.18 -42.13
CA LYS A 291 -47.61 -34.04 -43.27
C LYS A 291 -46.75 -35.22 -42.77
N PRO A 292 -46.86 -36.44 -43.34
CA PRO A 292 -46.05 -37.59 -42.94
C PRO A 292 -44.56 -37.26 -42.78
N MET A 293 -43.93 -37.84 -41.76
CA MET A 293 -42.53 -37.61 -41.41
C MET A 293 -41.71 -38.88 -41.52
N GLN A 294 -40.62 -38.86 -42.29
CA GLN A 294 -39.67 -39.95 -42.34
C GLN A 294 -38.42 -39.62 -41.51
N ILE A 295 -38.08 -40.49 -40.59
CA ILE A 295 -36.90 -40.46 -39.73
C ILE A 295 -35.94 -41.53 -40.22
N MET A 296 -34.66 -41.19 -40.41
CA MET A 296 -33.61 -42.14 -40.81
C MET A 296 -32.45 -42.08 -39.81
N TRP A 297 -31.90 -43.24 -39.41
CA TRP A 297 -30.79 -43.30 -38.45
C TRP A 297 -29.49 -43.93 -38.98
N ALA A 298 -29.42 -44.31 -40.27
CA ALA A 298 -28.16 -44.44 -41.02
C ALA A 298 -28.37 -44.52 -42.57
N GLY A 299 -27.46 -43.97 -43.38
CA GLY A 299 -27.41 -44.10 -44.85
C GLY A 299 -27.70 -42.82 -45.64
N ALA A 300 -27.27 -42.75 -46.91
CA ALA A 300 -27.53 -41.62 -47.81
C ALA A 300 -29.01 -41.60 -48.27
N ALA A 301 -29.63 -40.43 -48.18
CA ALA A 301 -31.06 -40.21 -48.42
C ALA A 301 -31.48 -40.42 -49.88
N ASN A 302 -32.57 -41.19 -50.09
CA ASN A 302 -33.41 -41.07 -51.28
C ASN A 302 -34.48 -40.00 -51.05
N ALA A 303 -35.10 -39.48 -52.11
CA ALA A 303 -36.10 -38.42 -52.03
C ALA A 303 -37.21 -38.73 -51.01
N VAL A 304 -37.33 -37.89 -49.99
CA VAL A 304 -38.39 -37.93 -48.97
C VAL A 304 -39.30 -36.73 -49.21
N GLU A 305 -40.60 -36.91 -49.02
CA GLU A 305 -41.59 -35.83 -49.05
C GLU A 305 -41.41 -34.85 -47.88
N GLU A 306 -41.84 -33.60 -48.05
CA GLU A 306 -41.78 -32.59 -47.00
C GLU A 306 -42.62 -32.99 -45.78
N SER A 307 -42.06 -32.81 -44.59
CA SER A 307 -42.72 -33.13 -43.32
C SER A 307 -42.95 -31.87 -42.49
N ALA A 308 -44.04 -31.80 -41.73
CA ALA A 308 -44.32 -30.67 -40.86
C ALA A 308 -44.93 -31.13 -39.53
N PHE A 309 -44.38 -30.61 -38.43
CA PHE A 309 -44.82 -30.88 -37.05
C PHE A 309 -45.19 -29.56 -36.35
N ASN A 310 -46.37 -29.52 -35.76
CA ASN A 310 -46.87 -28.37 -35.02
C ASN A 310 -47.07 -28.76 -33.56
N LEU A 311 -46.57 -27.95 -32.62
CA LEU A 311 -46.81 -28.04 -31.19
C LEU A 311 -47.42 -26.72 -30.70
N THR A 312 -48.54 -26.80 -29.99
CA THR A 312 -49.19 -25.66 -29.34
C THR A 312 -49.45 -26.00 -27.87
N VAL A 313 -49.08 -25.09 -26.97
CA VAL A 313 -49.45 -25.11 -25.54
C VAL A 313 -50.30 -23.87 -25.29
N ARG A 314 -51.48 -24.06 -24.69
CA ARG A 314 -52.47 -23.00 -24.48
C ARG A 314 -52.72 -22.80 -22.99
N ASN A 315 -52.41 -21.60 -22.49
CA ASN A 315 -52.78 -21.15 -21.14
C ASN A 315 -52.42 -22.13 -20.01
N LEU A 316 -51.24 -22.76 -20.08
CA LEU A 316 -50.79 -23.70 -19.05
C LEU A 316 -50.39 -22.93 -17.78
N GLU A 317 -51.12 -23.11 -16.68
CA GLU A 317 -50.82 -22.48 -15.39
C GLU A 317 -49.67 -23.22 -14.69
N LEU A 318 -48.51 -22.58 -14.54
CA LEU A 318 -47.30 -23.22 -13.99
C LEU A 318 -47.46 -23.60 -12.50
N ALA A 319 -48.30 -22.88 -11.76
CA ALA A 319 -48.56 -23.16 -10.35
C ALA A 319 -49.24 -24.52 -10.12
N ASP A 320 -50.03 -24.99 -11.09
CA ASP A 320 -50.71 -26.28 -11.05
C ASP A 320 -49.75 -27.48 -11.11
N TRP A 321 -48.53 -27.27 -11.62
CA TRP A 321 -47.55 -28.33 -11.92
C TRP A 321 -46.39 -28.39 -10.92
N ARG A 322 -46.52 -27.76 -9.75
CA ARG A 322 -45.50 -27.71 -8.69
C ARG A 322 -45.04 -29.08 -8.18
N ALA A 323 -45.89 -30.11 -8.27
CA ALA A 323 -45.54 -31.48 -7.89
C ALA A 323 -44.30 -32.03 -8.65
N PHE A 324 -44.00 -31.47 -9.82
CA PHE A 324 -42.85 -31.83 -10.63
C PHE A 324 -41.57 -31.04 -10.27
N VAL A 325 -41.69 -29.86 -9.64
CA VAL A 325 -40.58 -28.95 -9.26
C VAL A 325 -40.83 -28.29 -7.88
N PRO A 326 -40.90 -29.09 -6.79
CA PRO A 326 -41.38 -28.60 -5.49
C PRO A 326 -40.53 -27.50 -4.87
N ASP A 327 -39.22 -27.42 -5.17
CA ASP A 327 -38.28 -26.51 -4.51
C ASP A 327 -38.30 -25.06 -5.04
N TYR A 328 -38.95 -24.81 -6.18
CA TYR A 328 -38.92 -23.51 -6.87
C TYR A 328 -40.26 -22.76 -6.88
N ALA A 329 -41.35 -23.46 -6.52
CA ALA A 329 -42.72 -22.97 -6.49
C ALA A 329 -43.09 -22.03 -7.67
N PRO A 330 -42.87 -22.44 -8.95
CA PRO A 330 -43.13 -21.58 -10.08
C PRO A 330 -44.62 -21.20 -10.16
N ALA A 331 -44.88 -20.03 -10.76
CA ALA A 331 -46.21 -19.56 -11.12
C ALA A 331 -46.14 -18.74 -12.42
N GLY A 332 -47.29 -18.57 -13.07
CA GLY A 332 -47.43 -17.85 -14.34
C GLY A 332 -48.12 -18.69 -15.41
N ARG A 333 -48.52 -18.07 -16.52
CA ARG A 333 -49.25 -18.74 -17.61
C ARG A 333 -48.39 -18.87 -18.85
N LEU A 334 -48.10 -20.10 -19.27
CA LEU A 334 -47.32 -20.43 -20.47
C LEU A 334 -48.22 -20.59 -21.69
N GLN A 335 -47.82 -19.96 -22.78
CA GLN A 335 -48.28 -20.20 -24.14
C GLN A 335 -47.07 -20.51 -25.02
N LEU A 336 -47.19 -21.49 -25.91
CA LEU A 336 -46.13 -21.89 -26.84
C LEU A 336 -46.75 -22.25 -28.19
N VAL A 337 -46.15 -21.80 -29.27
CA VAL A 337 -46.39 -22.30 -30.63
C VAL A 337 -45.05 -22.62 -31.24
N LEU A 338 -44.88 -23.85 -31.72
CA LEU A 338 -43.68 -24.30 -32.42
C LEU A 338 -44.10 -25.00 -33.71
N LYS A 339 -43.54 -24.56 -34.84
CA LYS A 339 -43.69 -25.18 -36.16
C LYS A 339 -42.32 -25.64 -36.62
N LEU A 340 -42.20 -26.92 -36.93
CA LEU A 340 -41.00 -27.53 -37.51
C LEU A 340 -41.35 -28.05 -38.89
N SER A 341 -40.57 -27.71 -39.92
CA SER A 341 -40.69 -28.31 -41.24
C SER A 341 -39.36 -28.90 -41.70
N LEU A 342 -39.43 -30.09 -42.29
CA LEU A 342 -38.29 -30.82 -42.84
C LEU A 342 -38.47 -30.91 -44.35
N GLN A 343 -37.48 -30.45 -45.10
CA GLN A 343 -37.46 -30.45 -46.57
C GLN A 343 -36.22 -31.21 -47.07
N GLN A 344 -36.22 -31.59 -48.35
CA GLN A 344 -35.09 -32.25 -49.01
C GLN A 344 -34.50 -33.43 -48.21
N ALA A 345 -35.37 -34.34 -47.77
CA ALA A 345 -34.96 -35.49 -46.95
C ALA A 345 -34.25 -35.13 -45.64
N GLY A 346 -34.72 -34.08 -44.96
CA GLY A 346 -34.22 -33.65 -43.66
C GLY A 346 -32.88 -32.90 -43.72
N ARG A 347 -32.38 -32.61 -44.94
CA ARG A 347 -31.23 -31.73 -45.10
C ARG A 347 -31.56 -30.30 -44.73
N ILE A 348 -32.79 -29.84 -44.98
CA ILE A 348 -33.24 -28.51 -44.55
C ILE A 348 -34.29 -28.70 -43.46
N MET A 349 -34.08 -28.06 -42.31
CA MET A 349 -35.04 -27.97 -41.22
C MET A 349 -35.33 -26.52 -40.89
N ASP A 350 -36.56 -26.07 -41.11
CA ASP A 350 -37.05 -24.76 -40.66
C ASP A 350 -37.76 -24.92 -39.31
N ALA A 351 -37.37 -24.11 -38.32
CA ALA A 351 -37.96 -24.04 -36.99
C ALA A 351 -38.46 -22.62 -36.72
N ASP A 352 -39.77 -22.47 -36.50
CA ASP A 352 -40.42 -21.21 -36.13
C ASP A 352 -41.15 -21.40 -34.79
N GLY A 353 -40.71 -20.67 -33.76
CA GLY A 353 -41.19 -20.84 -32.39
C GLY A 353 -41.50 -19.52 -31.71
N GLU A 354 -42.63 -19.45 -31.04
CA GLU A 354 -43.02 -18.35 -30.16
C GLU A 354 -43.45 -18.90 -28.80
N ALA A 355 -42.85 -18.42 -27.72
CA ALA A 355 -43.24 -18.75 -26.36
C ALA A 355 -43.53 -17.46 -25.58
N GLN A 356 -44.59 -17.46 -24.78
CA GLN A 356 -44.95 -16.36 -23.89
C GLN A 356 -45.27 -16.90 -22.49
N VAL A 357 -44.72 -16.28 -21.45
CA VAL A 357 -45.06 -16.56 -20.05
C VAL A 357 -45.53 -15.27 -19.41
N ALA A 358 -46.81 -15.21 -19.03
CA ALA A 358 -47.39 -14.08 -18.32
C ALA A 358 -47.33 -14.29 -16.80
N GLY A 359 -46.87 -13.28 -16.06
CA GLY A 359 -46.82 -13.28 -14.59
C GLY A 359 -45.88 -14.34 -14.00
N PHE A 360 -44.70 -14.52 -14.58
CA PHE A 360 -43.74 -15.50 -14.11
C PHE A 360 -43.22 -15.13 -12.71
N SER A 361 -43.24 -16.08 -11.78
CA SER A 361 -42.52 -15.94 -10.52
C SER A 361 -41.94 -17.26 -10.05
N MET A 362 -40.83 -17.20 -9.32
CA MET A 362 -40.21 -18.35 -8.66
C MET A 362 -39.58 -17.94 -7.33
N ARG A 363 -39.52 -18.88 -6.39
CA ARG A 363 -38.93 -18.68 -5.06
C ARG A 363 -38.05 -19.86 -4.68
N GLN A 364 -36.86 -19.55 -4.17
CA GLN A 364 -35.95 -20.54 -3.59
C GLN A 364 -35.34 -19.92 -2.33
N GLU A 365 -35.70 -20.44 -1.15
CA GLU A 365 -35.33 -19.88 0.15
C GLU A 365 -35.63 -18.37 0.27
N SER A 366 -34.60 -17.52 0.41
CA SER A 366 -34.71 -16.06 0.49
C SER A 366 -34.73 -15.36 -0.88
N ASN A 367 -34.44 -16.08 -1.97
CA ASN A 367 -34.37 -15.53 -3.31
C ASN A 367 -35.75 -15.53 -3.96
N ARG A 368 -36.12 -14.40 -4.56
CA ARG A 368 -37.40 -14.22 -5.24
C ARG A 368 -37.17 -13.56 -6.59
N PHE A 369 -37.78 -14.12 -7.62
CA PHE A 369 -37.75 -13.60 -8.98
C PHE A 369 -39.17 -13.45 -9.48
N GLU A 370 -39.47 -12.30 -10.07
CA GLU A 370 -40.79 -11.97 -10.62
C GLU A 370 -40.60 -11.25 -11.95
N CYS A 371 -41.41 -11.59 -12.95
CA CYS A 371 -41.40 -10.96 -14.25
C CYS A 371 -42.82 -10.96 -14.81
N ALA A 372 -43.36 -9.77 -15.13
CA ALA A 372 -44.73 -9.65 -15.64
C ALA A 372 -44.93 -10.35 -16.99
N GLY A 373 -43.89 -10.41 -17.82
CA GLY A 373 -43.96 -11.10 -19.12
C GLY A 373 -42.60 -11.54 -19.63
N ILE A 374 -42.52 -12.78 -20.10
CA ILE A 374 -41.38 -13.33 -20.84
C ILE A 374 -41.89 -13.68 -22.24
N ALA A 375 -41.28 -13.16 -23.29
CA ALA A 375 -41.58 -13.53 -24.66
C ALA A 375 -40.29 -13.99 -25.37
N LEU A 376 -40.36 -15.12 -26.06
CA LEU A 376 -39.31 -15.69 -26.87
C LEU A 376 -39.84 -15.87 -28.29
N LYS A 377 -39.16 -15.33 -29.29
CA LYS A 377 -39.47 -15.52 -30.71
C LYS A 377 -38.23 -16.01 -31.43
N THR A 378 -38.31 -17.15 -32.11
CA THR A 378 -37.20 -17.73 -32.84
C THR A 378 -37.64 -18.17 -34.23
N ARG A 379 -36.81 -17.88 -35.24
CA ARG A 379 -36.87 -18.46 -36.57
C ARG A 379 -35.47 -18.86 -36.99
N CYS A 380 -35.31 -20.14 -37.29
CA CYS A 380 -34.02 -20.73 -37.62
C CYS A 380 -34.17 -21.72 -38.78
N ARG A 381 -33.23 -21.68 -39.72
CA ARG A 381 -33.06 -22.69 -40.76
C ARG A 381 -31.77 -23.47 -40.50
N ILE A 382 -31.86 -24.77 -40.47
CA ILE A 382 -30.71 -25.68 -40.30
C ILE A 382 -30.56 -26.47 -41.59
N ASP A 383 -29.44 -26.27 -42.29
CA ASP A 383 -29.10 -26.99 -43.53
C ASP A 383 -28.04 -28.08 -43.28
N ASP A 384 -28.06 -29.10 -44.13
CA ASP A 384 -27.15 -30.23 -44.20
C ASP A 384 -26.79 -30.83 -42.83
N PHE A 385 -27.81 -31.23 -42.08
CA PHE A 385 -27.68 -31.90 -40.77
C PHE A 385 -26.92 -31.08 -39.71
N GLY A 386 -27.02 -29.75 -39.77
CA GLY A 386 -26.35 -28.85 -38.82
C GLY A 386 -24.98 -28.35 -39.28
N ASN A 387 -24.58 -28.64 -40.51
CA ASN A 387 -23.39 -28.02 -41.11
C ASN A 387 -23.57 -26.52 -41.31
N LYS A 388 -24.80 -26.07 -41.61
CA LYS A 388 -25.14 -24.66 -41.66
C LYS A 388 -26.36 -24.37 -40.80
N VAL A 389 -26.28 -23.34 -39.97
CA VAL A 389 -27.37 -22.90 -39.09
C VAL A 389 -27.55 -21.41 -39.30
N ASN A 390 -28.72 -21.01 -39.81
CA ASN A 390 -29.11 -19.62 -40.03
C ASN A 390 -30.19 -19.23 -39.02
N PHE A 391 -29.81 -18.45 -38.01
CA PHE A 391 -30.72 -17.76 -37.11
C PHE A 391 -31.23 -16.49 -37.80
N GLU A 392 -32.37 -16.59 -38.48
CA GLU A 392 -33.01 -15.44 -39.13
C GLU A 392 -33.52 -14.43 -38.11
N LYS A 393 -34.00 -14.92 -36.96
CA LYS A 393 -34.42 -14.09 -35.83
C LYS A 393 -34.39 -14.90 -34.54
N ALA A 394 -33.75 -14.41 -33.50
CA ALA A 394 -33.90 -14.90 -32.13
C ALA A 394 -34.06 -13.69 -31.19
N GLN A 395 -35.25 -13.54 -30.61
CA GLN A 395 -35.60 -12.41 -29.77
C GLN A 395 -36.07 -12.91 -28.40
N VAL A 396 -35.50 -12.34 -27.34
CA VAL A 396 -35.95 -12.50 -25.96
C VAL A 396 -36.43 -11.14 -25.47
N GLN A 397 -37.64 -11.07 -24.93
CA GLN A 397 -38.19 -9.89 -24.29
C GLN A 397 -38.65 -10.22 -22.88
N LEU A 398 -38.17 -9.46 -21.89
CA LEU A 398 -38.60 -9.53 -20.50
C LEU A 398 -39.27 -8.21 -20.14
N SER A 399 -40.39 -8.26 -19.42
CA SER A 399 -41.19 -7.10 -18.99
C SER A 399 -41.34 -7.10 -17.48
N GLU A 400 -41.09 -5.95 -16.86
CA GLU A 400 -41.19 -5.68 -15.42
C GLU A 400 -40.54 -6.77 -14.56
N LEU A 401 -39.23 -6.98 -14.78
CA LEU A 401 -38.48 -7.94 -13.98
C LEU A 401 -38.11 -7.33 -12.63
N SER A 402 -38.24 -8.11 -11.56
CA SER A 402 -37.64 -7.82 -10.26
C SER A 402 -37.04 -9.09 -9.66
N ALA A 403 -35.85 -8.97 -9.09
CA ALA A 403 -35.16 -10.06 -8.41
C ALA A 403 -34.58 -9.55 -7.09
N ARG A 404 -34.73 -10.34 -6.03
CA ARG A 404 -34.09 -10.13 -4.73
C ARG A 404 -33.16 -11.31 -4.44
N LEU A 405 -31.90 -11.00 -4.14
CA LEU A 405 -30.82 -11.94 -3.87
C LEU A 405 -30.16 -11.54 -2.54
N GLY A 406 -30.69 -12.02 -1.42
CA GLY A 406 -30.28 -11.57 -0.09
C GLY A 406 -30.57 -10.08 0.15
N THR A 407 -29.53 -9.29 0.43
CA THR A 407 -29.62 -7.82 0.60
C THR A 407 -29.60 -7.04 -0.72
N ASN A 408 -29.30 -7.70 -1.84
CA ASN A 408 -29.24 -7.08 -3.16
C ASN A 408 -30.58 -7.20 -3.87
N ALA A 409 -30.91 -6.19 -4.67
CA ALA A 409 -32.11 -6.18 -5.50
C ALA A 409 -31.80 -5.62 -6.88
N VAL A 410 -32.44 -6.15 -7.91
CA VAL A 410 -32.40 -5.61 -9.27
C VAL A 410 -33.81 -5.62 -9.84
N ALA A 411 -34.20 -4.55 -10.51
CA ALA A 411 -35.46 -4.44 -11.22
C ALA A 411 -35.27 -3.65 -12.52
N PHE A 412 -36.02 -3.98 -13.56
CA PHE A 412 -36.03 -3.21 -14.81
C PHE A 412 -37.39 -3.33 -15.51
N ALA A 413 -37.75 -2.33 -16.31
CA ALA A 413 -39.05 -2.28 -16.97
C ALA A 413 -39.10 -3.15 -18.23
N THR A 414 -38.08 -3.10 -19.08
CA THR A 414 -37.98 -3.97 -20.25
C THR A 414 -36.54 -4.37 -20.52
N LEU A 415 -36.32 -5.62 -20.95
CA LEU A 415 -35.08 -6.08 -21.58
C LEU A 415 -35.46 -6.73 -22.90
N THR A 416 -34.93 -6.26 -24.03
CA THR A 416 -35.08 -6.91 -25.33
C THR A 416 -33.70 -7.27 -25.85
N ILE A 417 -33.47 -8.55 -26.13
CA ILE A 417 -32.24 -9.05 -26.76
C ILE A 417 -32.63 -9.61 -28.12
N ASN A 418 -32.01 -9.11 -29.19
CA ASN A 418 -32.14 -9.63 -30.53
C ASN A 418 -30.81 -10.24 -30.96
N ASN A 419 -30.91 -11.38 -31.63
CA ASN A 419 -29.80 -12.10 -32.19
C ASN A 419 -30.18 -12.60 -33.58
N GLN A 420 -29.28 -12.43 -34.55
CA GLN A 420 -29.37 -13.06 -35.87
C GLN A 420 -27.97 -13.45 -36.33
N GLY A 421 -27.85 -14.48 -37.16
CA GLY A 421 -26.55 -14.95 -37.55
C GLY A 421 -26.53 -16.26 -38.31
N VAL A 422 -25.39 -16.56 -38.93
CA VAL A 422 -25.17 -17.79 -39.68
C VAL A 422 -23.92 -18.48 -39.13
N ILE A 423 -23.99 -19.77 -38.86
CA ILE A 423 -22.84 -20.62 -38.58
C ILE A 423 -22.74 -21.61 -39.73
N ASP A 424 -21.68 -21.54 -40.51
CA ASP A 424 -21.36 -22.46 -41.60
C ASP A 424 -20.06 -23.21 -41.26
N ARG A 425 -20.21 -24.43 -40.74
CA ARG A 425 -19.11 -25.30 -40.32
C ARG A 425 -18.33 -25.83 -41.52
N ALA A 426 -18.99 -26.04 -42.66
CA ALA A 426 -18.34 -26.52 -43.88
C ALA A 426 -17.44 -25.42 -44.48
N ALA A 427 -17.91 -24.18 -44.50
CA ALA A 427 -17.13 -23.01 -44.93
C ALA A 427 -16.19 -22.46 -43.84
N GLN A 428 -16.25 -22.98 -42.61
CA GLN A 428 -15.55 -22.46 -41.42
C GLN A 428 -15.76 -20.96 -41.22
N LYS A 429 -17.03 -20.52 -41.32
CA LYS A 429 -17.44 -19.13 -41.14
C LYS A 429 -18.59 -19.05 -40.14
N ALA A 430 -18.59 -18.04 -39.30
CA ALA A 430 -19.76 -17.70 -38.49
C ALA A 430 -19.93 -16.19 -38.44
N SER A 431 -21.17 -15.71 -38.39
CA SER A 431 -21.50 -14.31 -38.17
C SER A 431 -22.64 -14.23 -37.16
N LEU A 432 -22.51 -13.33 -36.19
CA LEU A 432 -23.49 -13.09 -35.14
C LEU A 432 -23.68 -11.59 -34.99
N GLU A 433 -24.91 -11.13 -35.12
CA GLU A 433 -25.31 -9.76 -34.79
C GLU A 433 -26.14 -9.81 -33.51
N LEU A 434 -25.70 -9.05 -32.50
CA LEU A 434 -26.34 -8.96 -31.21
C LEU A 434 -26.77 -7.51 -30.99
N SER A 435 -28.02 -7.30 -30.61
CA SER A 435 -28.48 -6.04 -30.02
C SER A 435 -29.28 -6.30 -28.76
N GLY A 436 -29.16 -5.41 -27.78
CA GLY A 436 -29.81 -5.53 -26.48
C GLY A 436 -30.18 -4.15 -25.95
N ASP A 437 -31.43 -3.97 -25.56
CA ASP A 437 -31.95 -2.74 -24.97
C ASP A 437 -32.59 -3.02 -23.61
N LEU A 438 -32.23 -2.26 -22.60
CA LEU A 438 -32.70 -2.34 -21.22
C LEU A 438 -33.24 -0.98 -20.79
N SER A 439 -34.42 -0.94 -20.14
CA SER A 439 -35.03 0.31 -19.67
C SER A 439 -35.36 0.31 -18.17
N LYS A 440 -35.24 1.48 -17.54
CA LYS A 440 -35.56 1.75 -16.13
C LYS A 440 -34.92 0.76 -15.15
N LEU A 441 -33.62 0.51 -15.31
CA LEU A 441 -32.85 -0.36 -14.43
C LEU A 441 -32.67 0.31 -13.07
N LYS A 442 -33.22 -0.32 -12.03
CA LYS A 442 -32.98 -0.02 -10.63
C LYS A 442 -32.21 -1.17 -10.00
N ALA A 443 -31.04 -0.90 -9.43
CA ALA A 443 -30.26 -1.90 -8.75
C ALA A 443 -29.79 -1.39 -7.39
N ARG A 444 -29.77 -2.27 -6.39
CA ARG A 444 -29.23 -2.00 -5.06
C ARG A 444 -28.12 -2.99 -4.76
N TRP A 445 -26.92 -2.45 -4.52
CA TRP A 445 -25.76 -3.20 -4.07
C TRP A 445 -25.27 -2.64 -2.73
N GLY A 446 -25.52 -3.36 -1.65
CA GLY A 446 -25.25 -2.87 -0.29
C GLY A 446 -26.12 -1.65 0.09
N THR A 447 -25.48 -0.50 0.33
CA THR A 447 -26.14 0.78 0.66
C THR A 447 -26.40 1.68 -0.55
N ASN A 448 -25.91 1.32 -1.73
CA ASN A 448 -26.01 2.18 -2.91
C ASN A 448 -27.20 1.77 -3.77
N ASP A 449 -28.02 2.75 -4.11
CA ASP A 449 -29.10 2.63 -5.09
C ASP A 449 -28.63 3.22 -6.43
N VAL A 450 -28.81 2.45 -7.48
CA VAL A 450 -28.47 2.79 -8.87
C VAL A 450 -29.76 2.88 -9.66
N ASP A 451 -30.00 4.04 -10.29
CA ASP A 451 -31.15 4.27 -11.17
C ASP A 451 -30.66 4.71 -12.56
N LEU A 452 -30.86 3.83 -13.55
CA LEU A 452 -30.49 4.02 -14.95
C LEU A 452 -31.75 3.95 -15.80
N GLU A 453 -32.01 4.98 -16.60
CA GLU A 453 -33.20 5.05 -17.44
C GLU A 453 -33.10 4.14 -18.67
N SER A 454 -31.90 3.99 -19.22
CA SER A 454 -31.65 3.12 -20.38
C SER A 454 -30.24 2.55 -20.38
N ALA A 455 -30.08 1.36 -20.94
CA ALA A 455 -28.81 0.79 -21.33
C ALA A 455 -28.99 0.05 -22.66
N SER A 456 -28.02 0.17 -23.55
CA SER A 456 -28.05 -0.52 -24.85
C SER A 456 -26.68 -1.09 -25.19
N VAL A 457 -26.69 -2.25 -25.85
CA VAL A 457 -25.52 -2.92 -26.42
C VAL A 457 -25.85 -3.32 -27.84
N ALA A 458 -24.95 -3.06 -28.77
CA ALA A 458 -24.99 -3.59 -30.12
C ALA A 458 -23.59 -4.03 -30.55
N GLY A 459 -23.50 -5.03 -31.43
CA GLY A 459 -22.24 -5.45 -32.01
C GLY A 459 -22.38 -6.59 -33.00
N LYS A 460 -21.42 -6.67 -33.93
CA LYS A 460 -21.36 -7.71 -34.96
C LYS A 460 -20.06 -8.50 -34.80
N LEU A 461 -20.18 -9.79 -34.51
CA LEU A 461 -19.06 -10.73 -34.44
C LEU A 461 -19.03 -11.55 -35.73
N ALA A 462 -17.89 -11.58 -36.41
CA ALA A 462 -17.60 -12.48 -37.51
C ALA A 462 -16.40 -13.36 -37.13
N LEU A 463 -16.52 -14.66 -37.39
CA LEU A 463 -15.49 -15.67 -37.18
C LEU A 463 -15.21 -16.34 -38.53
N SER A 464 -13.95 -16.57 -38.85
CA SER A 464 -13.58 -17.31 -40.08
C SER A 464 -12.25 -18.05 -39.94
N GLY A 465 -11.87 -18.82 -40.97
CA GLY A 465 -10.59 -19.53 -41.02
C GLY A 465 -10.59 -20.84 -40.21
N LYS A 466 -9.44 -21.53 -40.20
CA LYS A 466 -9.32 -22.86 -39.59
C LYS A 466 -9.65 -22.80 -38.11
N ALA A 467 -10.60 -23.65 -37.69
CA ALA A 467 -11.10 -23.69 -36.31
C ALA A 467 -11.55 -22.31 -35.76
N PHE A 468 -12.02 -21.41 -36.63
CA PHE A 468 -12.44 -20.05 -36.29
C PHE A 468 -11.33 -19.14 -35.74
N GLY A 469 -10.08 -19.35 -36.19
CA GLY A 469 -8.91 -18.59 -35.76
C GLY A 469 -8.87 -17.11 -36.18
N GLN A 470 -9.74 -16.67 -37.09
CA GLN A 470 -9.90 -15.26 -37.44
C GLN A 470 -11.16 -14.69 -36.78
N VAL A 471 -10.97 -13.69 -35.92
CA VAL A 471 -12.03 -13.07 -35.12
C VAL A 471 -12.14 -11.60 -35.49
N GLU A 472 -13.35 -11.15 -35.78
CA GLU A 472 -13.63 -9.77 -36.11
C GLU A 472 -14.88 -9.29 -35.36
N LEU A 473 -14.72 -8.30 -34.48
CA LEU A 473 -15.82 -7.57 -33.85
C LEU A 473 -15.94 -6.21 -34.53
N ARG A 474 -17.04 -5.97 -35.24
CA ARG A 474 -17.37 -4.69 -35.90
C ARG A 474 -18.47 -3.98 -35.14
N ASP A 475 -18.42 -2.65 -35.20
CA ASP A 475 -19.48 -1.75 -34.74
C ASP A 475 -19.99 -2.07 -33.33
N TYR A 476 -19.11 -2.46 -32.40
CA TYR A 476 -19.58 -2.58 -31.02
C TYR A 476 -19.95 -1.20 -30.51
N ASP A 477 -21.10 -1.06 -29.88
CA ASP A 477 -21.60 0.19 -29.30
C ASP A 477 -22.29 -0.16 -27.98
N LEU A 478 -21.83 0.46 -26.91
CA LEU A 478 -22.31 0.28 -25.55
C LEU A 478 -22.71 1.65 -25.03
N ARG A 479 -23.98 1.84 -24.65
CA ARG A 479 -24.46 3.11 -24.11
C ARG A 479 -25.22 2.90 -22.81
N LEU A 480 -24.94 3.74 -21.82
CA LEU A 480 -25.73 3.88 -20.60
C LEU A 480 -26.34 5.26 -20.56
N GLY A 481 -27.60 5.36 -20.17
CA GLY A 481 -28.37 6.61 -20.11
C GLY A 481 -29.05 6.83 -18.77
N SER A 482 -29.10 8.09 -18.35
CA SER A 482 -29.78 8.57 -17.14
C SER A 482 -30.24 10.00 -17.36
N ASN A 483 -31.43 10.35 -16.87
CA ASN A 483 -32.08 11.66 -17.02
C ASN A 483 -32.12 12.17 -18.48
N GLY A 484 -32.43 11.29 -19.42
CA GLY A 484 -32.51 11.61 -20.86
C GLY A 484 -31.17 11.89 -21.55
N ARG A 485 -30.03 11.60 -20.90
CA ARG A 485 -28.67 11.81 -21.46
C ARG A 485 -27.84 10.53 -21.41
N THR A 486 -26.94 10.34 -22.39
CA THR A 486 -25.95 9.27 -22.37
C THR A 486 -24.82 9.63 -21.40
N VAL A 487 -24.62 8.79 -20.38
CA VAL A 487 -23.66 9.02 -19.29
C VAL A 487 -22.35 8.25 -19.52
N LEU A 488 -22.43 7.18 -20.33
CA LEU A 488 -21.30 6.38 -20.79
C LEU A 488 -21.62 5.89 -22.20
N ALA A 489 -20.68 6.07 -23.13
CA ALA A 489 -20.69 5.52 -24.47
C ALA A 489 -19.33 4.91 -24.79
N SER A 490 -19.28 3.67 -25.25
CA SER A 490 -18.06 2.99 -25.69
C SER A 490 -18.33 2.30 -27.02
N SER A 491 -17.50 2.54 -28.02
CA SER A 491 -17.65 1.93 -29.34
C SER A 491 -16.31 1.58 -29.98
N GLY A 492 -16.30 0.67 -30.95
CA GLY A 492 -15.07 0.32 -31.64
C GLY A 492 -15.12 -0.95 -32.48
N THR A 493 -13.93 -1.39 -32.88
CA THR A 493 -13.69 -2.58 -33.68
C THR A 493 -12.45 -3.35 -33.18
N LEU A 494 -12.44 -4.66 -33.38
CA LEU A 494 -11.33 -5.56 -33.05
C LEU A 494 -11.18 -6.58 -34.17
N GLN A 495 -9.96 -6.82 -34.62
CA GLN A 495 -9.60 -7.89 -35.55
C GLN A 495 -8.44 -8.68 -34.96
N LEU A 496 -8.55 -10.01 -34.96
CA LEU A 496 -7.51 -10.94 -34.53
C LEU A 496 -7.38 -12.04 -35.58
N ASN A 497 -6.14 -12.39 -35.93
CA ASN A 497 -5.86 -13.52 -36.81
C ASN A 497 -4.85 -14.44 -36.13
N GLN A 498 -5.29 -15.61 -35.70
CA GLN A 498 -4.47 -16.57 -34.97
C GLN A 498 -3.40 -17.23 -35.86
N ASP A 499 -3.65 -17.39 -37.17
CA ASP A 499 -2.71 -18.00 -38.11
C ASP A 499 -1.50 -17.09 -38.36
N THR A 500 -1.74 -15.78 -38.50
CA THR A 500 -0.66 -14.80 -38.69
C THR A 500 -0.16 -14.21 -37.38
N GLN A 501 -0.92 -14.30 -36.28
CA GLN A 501 -0.71 -13.56 -35.03
C GLN A 501 -0.83 -12.03 -35.18
N ASP A 502 -1.58 -11.59 -36.19
CA ASP A 502 -1.92 -10.18 -36.38
C ASP A 502 -3.09 -9.79 -35.47
N ALA A 503 -3.08 -8.53 -35.01
CA ALA A 503 -4.13 -7.98 -34.19
C ALA A 503 -4.30 -6.48 -34.46
N SER A 504 -5.52 -5.98 -34.54
CA SER A 504 -5.80 -4.55 -34.57
C SER A 504 -7.05 -4.20 -33.79
N TRP A 505 -7.02 -3.10 -33.06
CA TRP A 505 -8.13 -2.55 -32.31
C TRP A 505 -8.24 -1.05 -32.56
N GLN A 506 -9.47 -0.56 -32.65
CA GLN A 506 -9.77 0.87 -32.66
C GLN A 506 -11.00 1.10 -31.80
N GLY A 507 -10.97 2.09 -30.91
CA GLY A 507 -12.07 2.34 -29.99
C GLY A 507 -12.22 3.80 -29.59
N ARG A 508 -13.42 4.13 -29.13
CA ARG A 508 -13.80 5.42 -28.55
C ARG A 508 -14.55 5.20 -27.25
N LEU A 509 -14.38 6.10 -26.31
CA LEU A 509 -15.05 6.14 -25.02
C LEU A 509 -15.45 7.59 -24.72
N SER A 510 -16.67 7.83 -24.26
CA SER A 510 -17.15 9.12 -23.75
C SER A 510 -17.92 8.87 -22.47
N ALA A 511 -17.66 9.64 -21.42
CA ALA A 511 -18.35 9.47 -20.15
C ALA A 511 -18.48 10.76 -19.32
N GLU A 512 -19.56 10.86 -18.55
CA GLU A 512 -19.82 11.96 -17.61
C GLU A 512 -19.46 11.52 -16.17
N LEU A 513 -18.52 12.22 -15.53
CA LEU A 513 -17.95 11.83 -14.25
C LEU A 513 -18.95 11.85 -13.07
N PRO A 514 -19.84 12.85 -12.90
CA PRO A 514 -20.70 12.90 -11.72
C PRO A 514 -21.60 11.67 -11.56
N GLN A 515 -22.14 11.17 -12.67
CA GLN A 515 -23.00 9.99 -12.69
C GLN A 515 -22.19 8.70 -12.55
N LEU A 516 -20.95 8.66 -13.08
CA LEU A 516 -20.08 7.50 -12.93
C LEU A 516 -19.54 7.33 -11.50
N VAL A 517 -19.17 8.42 -10.84
CA VAL A 517 -18.67 8.39 -9.45
C VAL A 517 -19.75 7.91 -8.49
N ALA A 518 -21.03 8.13 -8.79
CA ALA A 518 -22.14 7.56 -8.03
C ALA A 518 -22.16 6.00 -8.05
N PHE A 519 -21.57 5.36 -9.07
CA PHE A 519 -21.41 3.90 -9.13
C PHE A 519 -20.20 3.37 -8.33
N ALA A 520 -19.25 4.23 -7.97
CA ALA A 520 -17.99 3.85 -7.35
C ALA A 520 -18.01 4.16 -5.84
N ALA A 521 -18.34 3.16 -5.02
CA ALA A 521 -18.21 3.31 -3.57
C ALA A 521 -16.74 3.44 -3.16
N ASP A 522 -16.42 4.44 -2.33
CA ASP A 522 -15.25 4.48 -1.45
C ASP A 522 -13.85 4.72 -2.09
N VAL A 523 -13.77 5.43 -3.22
CA VAL A 523 -12.47 5.79 -3.85
C VAL A 523 -11.94 7.18 -3.47
N GLY A 524 -12.60 7.90 -2.55
CA GLY A 524 -12.20 9.25 -2.13
C GLY A 524 -12.32 10.32 -3.23
N LEU A 525 -12.98 9.97 -4.35
CA LEU A 525 -13.22 10.83 -5.51
C LEU A 525 -14.63 11.44 -5.41
N LYS A 526 -14.72 12.75 -5.54
CA LYS A 526 -15.98 13.51 -5.68
C LYS A 526 -15.94 14.25 -7.01
N ALA A 527 -17.01 14.17 -7.79
CA ALA A 527 -17.16 14.90 -9.04
C ALA A 527 -18.51 15.62 -9.06
N ALA A 528 -18.48 16.94 -9.13
CA ALA A 528 -19.66 17.77 -9.33
C ALA A 528 -19.94 18.01 -10.84
N SER A 529 -18.88 18.05 -11.65
CA SER A 529 -18.93 18.16 -13.11
C SER A 529 -17.76 17.41 -13.75
N GLY A 530 -17.80 17.24 -15.07
CA GLY A 530 -16.64 16.85 -15.86
C GLY A 530 -16.93 15.67 -16.78
N ALA A 531 -16.28 15.66 -17.95
CA ALA A 531 -16.43 14.63 -18.95
C ALA A 531 -15.08 14.07 -19.39
N VAL A 532 -15.04 12.77 -19.66
CA VAL A 532 -13.86 12.07 -20.20
C VAL A 532 -14.18 11.59 -21.60
N LYS A 533 -13.29 11.88 -22.55
CA LYS A 533 -13.30 11.32 -23.90
C LYS A 533 -11.97 10.64 -24.17
N PHE A 534 -12.01 9.48 -24.78
CA PHE A 534 -10.82 8.76 -25.22
C PHE A 534 -11.05 8.19 -26.62
N GLU A 535 -10.05 8.31 -27.47
CA GLU A 535 -10.00 7.66 -28.79
C GLU A 535 -8.66 6.96 -28.91
N GLY A 536 -8.65 5.69 -29.34
CA GLY A 536 -7.42 4.91 -29.40
C GLY A 536 -7.41 3.92 -30.54
N GLN A 537 -6.21 3.57 -30.98
CA GLN A 537 -5.96 2.48 -31.90
C GLN A 537 -4.66 1.75 -31.51
N ALA A 538 -4.68 0.44 -31.64
CA ALA A 538 -3.51 -0.42 -31.44
C ALA A 538 -3.43 -1.42 -32.59
N ALA A 539 -2.25 -1.66 -33.10
CA ALA A 539 -2.02 -2.63 -34.16
C ALA A 539 -0.74 -3.44 -33.89
N GLN A 540 -0.79 -4.73 -34.21
CA GLN A 540 0.32 -5.65 -34.24
C GLN A 540 0.31 -6.39 -35.57
N LYS A 541 1.45 -6.43 -36.23
CA LYS A 541 1.67 -7.20 -37.46
C LYS A 541 2.87 -8.12 -37.28
N ASN A 542 2.67 -9.42 -37.47
CA ASN A 542 3.76 -10.40 -37.49
C ASN A 542 4.50 -10.32 -38.82
N LEU A 543 5.81 -10.10 -38.78
CA LEU A 543 6.65 -9.98 -39.97
C LEU A 543 7.08 -11.34 -40.53
N ASN A 544 6.95 -12.41 -39.76
CA ASN A 544 7.30 -13.77 -40.15
C ASN A 544 6.21 -14.80 -39.76
N PRO A 545 5.03 -14.73 -40.40
CA PRO A 545 3.95 -15.67 -40.17
C PRO A 545 4.41 -17.11 -40.45
N GLY A 546 4.07 -18.05 -39.55
CA GLY A 546 4.41 -19.47 -39.65
C GLY A 546 5.66 -19.94 -38.89
N GLN A 547 6.47 -19.04 -38.32
CA GLN A 547 7.59 -19.40 -37.44
C GLN A 547 7.18 -19.37 -35.96
N THR A 548 7.31 -20.49 -35.24
CA THR A 548 6.91 -20.57 -33.81
C THR A 548 7.97 -20.12 -32.82
N ASN A 549 9.26 -20.14 -33.21
CA ASN A 549 10.38 -19.96 -32.28
C ASN A 549 11.13 -18.61 -32.44
N LYS A 550 10.76 -17.76 -33.40
CA LYS A 550 11.45 -16.49 -33.67
C LYS A 550 10.52 -15.38 -34.14
N LEU A 551 9.37 -15.23 -33.50
CA LEU A 551 8.36 -14.25 -33.89
C LEU A 551 8.90 -12.82 -33.81
N THR A 552 8.64 -12.03 -34.86
CA THR A 552 9.01 -10.62 -34.95
C THR A 552 7.77 -9.80 -35.29
N PHE A 553 7.55 -8.70 -34.57
CA PHE A 553 6.33 -7.91 -34.68
C PHE A 553 6.64 -6.44 -34.92
N ASP A 554 5.89 -5.85 -35.85
CA ASP A 554 5.64 -4.42 -35.85
C ASP A 554 4.46 -4.13 -34.94
N ARG A 555 4.58 -3.11 -34.08
CA ARG A 555 3.52 -2.68 -33.15
C ARG A 555 3.33 -1.19 -33.22
N GLN A 556 2.10 -0.73 -33.11
CA GLN A 556 1.79 0.70 -33.00
C GLN A 556 0.66 0.90 -32.00
N LEU A 557 0.77 1.96 -31.21
CA LEU A 557 -0.25 2.46 -30.29
C LEU A 557 -0.37 3.97 -30.52
N ALA A 558 -1.58 4.42 -30.84
CA ALA A 558 -1.88 5.85 -30.92
C ALA A 558 -3.22 6.14 -30.23
N GLY A 559 -3.32 7.29 -29.55
CA GLY A 559 -4.56 7.66 -28.89
C GLY A 559 -4.60 9.09 -28.39
N LYS A 560 -5.82 9.57 -28.13
CA LYS A 560 -6.15 10.88 -27.58
C LYS A 560 -7.02 10.70 -26.35
N LEU A 561 -6.68 11.40 -25.28
CA LEU A 561 -7.44 11.45 -24.04
C LEU A 561 -7.82 12.90 -23.75
N GLN A 562 -9.06 13.17 -23.36
CA GLN A 562 -9.52 14.47 -22.93
C GLN A 562 -10.33 14.32 -21.65
N LEU A 563 -9.96 15.07 -20.63
CA LEU A 563 -10.76 15.38 -19.46
C LEU A 563 -11.13 16.86 -19.56
N THR A 564 -12.41 17.19 -19.46
CA THR A 564 -12.90 18.57 -19.58
C THR A 564 -13.77 18.95 -18.40
N ASP A 565 -13.61 20.17 -17.90
CA ASP A 565 -14.45 20.81 -16.89
C ASP A 565 -14.68 19.99 -15.61
N TRP A 566 -13.67 19.27 -15.13
CA TRP A 566 -13.76 18.53 -13.88
C TRP A 566 -13.70 19.47 -12.68
N SER A 567 -14.81 19.59 -11.96
CA SER A 567 -14.86 20.23 -10.63
C SER A 567 -15.19 19.19 -9.58
N GLY A 568 -14.40 19.15 -8.51
CA GLY A 568 -14.52 18.11 -7.50
C GLY A 568 -13.30 18.02 -6.60
N SER A 569 -13.17 16.91 -5.90
CA SER A 569 -12.02 16.66 -5.04
C SER A 569 -11.57 15.21 -5.10
N TYR A 570 -10.28 15.00 -4.89
CA TYR A 570 -9.71 13.69 -4.60
C TYR A 570 -8.88 13.83 -3.33
N LYS A 571 -9.37 13.28 -2.22
CA LYS A 571 -8.79 13.50 -0.88
C LYS A 571 -8.58 15.01 -0.61
N GLU A 572 -7.36 15.45 -0.29
CA GLU A 572 -7.00 16.85 -0.03
C GLU A 572 -6.84 17.71 -1.30
N PHE A 573 -6.81 17.10 -2.48
CA PHE A 573 -6.69 17.81 -3.76
C PHE A 573 -8.05 18.32 -4.21
N ASN A 574 -8.11 19.61 -4.56
CA ASN A 574 -9.33 20.25 -5.06
C ASN A 574 -9.13 20.69 -6.51
N PHE A 575 -10.15 20.47 -7.33
CA PHE A 575 -10.14 20.77 -8.76
C PHE A 575 -11.31 21.69 -9.07
N ASP A 576 -11.04 22.79 -9.79
CA ASP A 576 -12.04 23.71 -10.34
C ASP A 576 -11.88 23.76 -11.85
N ARG A 577 -12.88 23.24 -12.59
CA ARG A 577 -12.91 23.16 -14.06
C ARG A 577 -11.56 22.70 -14.63
N PHE A 578 -11.00 21.67 -14.02
CA PHE A 578 -9.74 21.09 -14.40
C PHE A 578 -9.89 20.32 -15.72
N GLY A 579 -8.92 20.49 -16.61
CA GLY A 579 -8.89 19.83 -17.91
C GLY A 579 -7.50 19.28 -18.22
N VAL A 580 -7.48 18.13 -18.89
CA VAL A 580 -6.26 17.50 -19.40
C VAL A 580 -6.54 17.02 -20.81
N SER A 581 -5.67 17.36 -21.75
CA SER A 581 -5.70 16.78 -23.10
C SER A 581 -4.37 16.09 -23.37
N GLY A 582 -4.43 14.79 -23.66
CA GLY A 582 -3.27 13.94 -23.92
C GLY A 582 -3.32 13.35 -25.33
N GLU A 583 -2.18 13.21 -25.98
CA GLU A 583 -2.03 12.49 -27.24
C GLU A 583 -0.76 11.64 -27.21
N CYS A 584 -0.84 10.40 -27.66
CA CYS A 584 0.31 9.50 -27.81
C CYS A 584 0.34 8.86 -29.21
N ASP A 585 1.54 8.67 -29.76
CA ASP A 585 1.86 7.85 -30.93
C ASP A 585 3.22 7.18 -30.69
N VAL A 586 3.19 5.87 -30.45
CA VAL A 586 4.35 5.02 -30.13
C VAL A 586 4.34 3.83 -31.07
N ALA A 587 5.48 3.55 -31.69
CA ALA A 587 5.65 2.40 -32.57
C ALA A 587 6.87 1.58 -32.17
N ILE A 588 6.82 0.28 -32.39
CA ILE A 588 7.97 -0.62 -32.38
C ILE A 588 8.06 -1.22 -33.78
N LYS A 589 9.13 -0.93 -34.52
CA LYS A 589 9.37 -1.47 -35.86
C LYS A 589 10.80 -1.94 -36.00
N GLU A 590 11.02 -3.14 -36.54
CA GLU A 590 12.37 -3.67 -36.78
C GLU A 590 13.31 -3.57 -35.56
N GLN A 591 12.80 -3.89 -34.36
CA GLN A 591 13.53 -3.72 -33.07
C GLN A 591 13.85 -2.27 -32.68
N ALA A 592 13.22 -1.25 -33.28
CA ALA A 592 13.33 0.14 -32.84
C ALA A 592 12.02 0.60 -32.19
N LEU A 593 12.08 1.03 -30.93
CA LEU A 593 11.02 1.78 -30.24
C LEU A 593 11.10 3.25 -30.66
N ASP A 594 10.02 3.79 -31.22
CA ASP A 594 9.88 5.16 -31.70
C ASP A 594 8.69 5.82 -30.98
N VAL A 595 8.98 6.71 -30.04
CA VAL A 595 8.02 7.59 -29.39
C VAL A 595 7.96 8.87 -30.22
N ARG A 596 7.04 8.90 -31.20
CA ARG A 596 6.91 10.02 -32.13
C ARG A 596 6.27 11.23 -31.48
N LYS A 597 5.26 10.98 -30.65
CA LYS A 597 4.52 12.01 -29.93
C LYS A 597 4.01 11.45 -28.61
N PHE A 598 4.27 12.17 -27.52
CA PHE A 598 3.57 11.99 -26.26
C PHE A 598 3.39 13.39 -25.67
N THR A 599 2.18 13.92 -25.68
CA THR A 599 1.89 15.30 -25.22
C THR A 599 0.77 15.29 -24.19
N ALA A 600 0.86 16.12 -23.17
CA ALA A 600 -0.22 16.40 -22.23
C ALA A 600 -0.31 17.92 -21.99
N ALA A 601 -1.48 18.51 -22.20
CA ALA A 601 -1.76 19.92 -21.90
C ALA A 601 -2.79 20.01 -20.78
N PHE A 602 -2.52 20.87 -19.79
CA PHE A 602 -3.32 21.03 -18.58
C PHE A 602 -4.03 22.38 -18.59
N ARG A 603 -5.25 22.42 -18.05
CA ARG A 603 -6.03 23.64 -17.84
C ARG A 603 -6.70 23.59 -16.46
N GLN A 604 -6.88 24.74 -15.84
CA GLN A 604 -7.60 24.84 -14.56
C GLN A 604 -8.29 26.20 -14.44
N ALA A 605 -9.51 26.22 -13.92
CA ALA A 605 -10.35 27.42 -13.82
C ALA A 605 -10.52 28.18 -15.16
N GLY A 606 -10.42 27.47 -16.29
CA GLY A 606 -10.48 28.03 -17.65
C GLY A 606 -9.15 28.57 -18.20
N GLN A 607 -8.07 28.54 -17.42
CA GLN A 607 -6.73 29.03 -17.81
C GLN A 607 -5.81 27.89 -18.24
N ASP A 608 -4.87 28.16 -19.15
CA ASP A 608 -3.81 27.20 -19.49
C ASP A 608 -2.84 27.03 -18.31
N ALA A 609 -2.52 25.79 -18.00
CA ALA A 609 -1.79 25.39 -16.80
C ALA A 609 -0.46 24.67 -17.09
N GLY A 610 -0.09 24.58 -18.37
CA GLY A 610 1.20 24.07 -18.87
C GLY A 610 1.06 22.87 -19.81
N THR A 611 2.17 22.49 -20.44
CA THR A 611 2.27 21.30 -21.29
C THR A 611 3.49 20.44 -20.94
N LEU A 612 3.37 19.15 -21.19
CA LEU A 612 4.42 18.13 -21.10
C LEU A 612 4.52 17.45 -22.47
N GLU A 613 5.73 17.28 -22.98
CA GLU A 613 6.00 16.61 -24.24
C GLU A 613 7.17 15.63 -24.08
N ALA A 614 7.05 14.45 -24.71
CA ALA A 614 8.12 13.48 -24.81
C ALA A 614 8.20 12.90 -26.23
N SER A 615 9.43 12.71 -26.72
CA SER A 615 9.71 12.06 -28.00
C SER A 615 11.06 11.35 -27.94
N GLY A 616 11.27 10.31 -28.71
CA GLY A 616 12.55 9.59 -28.68
C GLY A 616 12.57 8.33 -29.51
N ARG A 617 13.76 7.79 -29.72
CA ARG A 617 13.97 6.54 -30.45
C ARG A 617 15.01 5.68 -29.73
N MET A 618 14.74 4.38 -29.59
CA MET A 618 15.64 3.41 -28.97
C MET A 618 15.73 2.16 -29.86
N ASP A 619 16.94 1.79 -30.24
CA ASP A 619 17.27 0.50 -30.83
C ASP A 619 17.32 -0.56 -29.72
N LEU A 620 16.37 -1.48 -29.74
CA LEU A 620 16.19 -2.51 -28.71
C LEU A 620 17.25 -3.62 -28.79
N ALA A 621 17.93 -3.79 -29.93
CA ALA A 621 18.94 -4.82 -30.11
C ALA A 621 20.30 -4.40 -29.50
N SER A 622 20.68 -3.14 -29.69
CA SER A 622 21.90 -2.52 -29.15
C SER A 622 21.70 -1.81 -27.82
N THR A 623 20.44 -1.67 -27.40
CA THR A 623 19.95 -0.81 -26.29
C THR A 623 20.29 0.67 -26.41
N ASN A 624 20.78 1.13 -27.57
CA ASN A 624 21.14 2.52 -27.81
C ASN A 624 19.89 3.37 -28.08
N GLY A 625 19.84 4.61 -27.60
CA GLY A 625 18.67 5.46 -27.83
C GLY A 625 18.80 6.90 -27.38
N GLN A 626 17.80 7.71 -27.74
CA GLN A 626 17.65 9.10 -27.33
C GLN A 626 16.21 9.36 -26.89
N LEU A 627 16.04 10.08 -25.77
CA LEU A 627 14.77 10.56 -25.25
C LEU A 627 14.83 12.07 -25.01
N ASN A 628 13.89 12.79 -25.58
CA ASN A 628 13.68 14.23 -25.38
C ASN A 628 12.43 14.43 -24.52
N LEU A 629 12.56 15.23 -23.47
CA LEU A 629 11.48 15.66 -22.58
C LEU A 629 11.40 17.18 -22.60
N LYS A 630 10.18 17.72 -22.64
CA LYS A 630 9.94 19.16 -22.60
C LYS A 630 8.74 19.48 -21.71
N VAL A 631 8.89 20.49 -20.88
CA VAL A 631 7.87 21.07 -20.01
C VAL A 631 7.76 22.53 -20.37
N VAL A 632 6.56 23.03 -20.67
CA VAL A 632 6.34 24.43 -21.04
C VAL A 632 5.24 25.04 -20.20
N GLY A 633 5.54 26.15 -19.54
CA GLY A 633 4.56 27.01 -18.89
C GLY A 633 3.75 26.35 -17.78
N VAL A 634 4.29 25.36 -17.07
CA VAL A 634 3.62 24.83 -15.87
C VAL A 634 3.58 25.94 -14.82
N ASN A 635 2.38 26.32 -14.40
CA ASN A 635 2.17 27.58 -13.67
C ASN A 635 1.30 27.40 -12.41
N GLN A 636 0.97 28.52 -11.76
CA GLN A 636 0.20 28.54 -10.52
C GLN A 636 -1.17 27.85 -10.64
N TYR A 637 -1.77 27.81 -11.83
CA TYR A 637 -3.09 27.21 -12.03
C TYR A 637 -3.03 25.69 -11.86
N LEU A 638 -1.99 25.01 -12.36
CA LEU A 638 -1.83 23.55 -12.17
C LEU A 638 -1.53 23.22 -10.70
N LEU A 639 -0.68 24.04 -10.07
CA LEU A 639 -0.23 23.80 -8.70
C LEU A 639 -1.30 24.16 -7.65
N GLN A 640 -2.33 24.93 -8.03
CA GLN A 640 -3.43 25.30 -7.14
C GLN A 640 -4.16 24.08 -6.58
N SER A 641 -4.27 23.00 -7.35
CA SER A 641 -4.86 21.74 -6.85
C SER A 641 -4.12 21.12 -5.67
N ALA A 642 -2.84 21.47 -5.49
CA ALA A 642 -1.99 21.03 -4.38
C ALA A 642 -1.65 22.17 -3.39
N ALA A 643 -2.42 23.26 -3.38
CA ALA A 643 -2.14 24.44 -2.54
C ALA A 643 -2.00 24.14 -1.05
N TYR A 644 -2.60 23.05 -0.56
CA TYR A 644 -2.47 22.60 0.84
C TYR A 644 -1.01 22.31 1.24
N LEU A 645 -0.13 21.95 0.28
CA LEU A 645 1.29 21.70 0.53
C LEU A 645 2.08 22.97 0.89
N LEU A 646 1.52 24.14 0.59
CA LEU A 646 2.17 25.44 0.85
C LEU A 646 1.61 26.14 2.07
N ALA A 647 0.52 25.67 2.68
CA ALA A 647 -0.10 26.31 3.83
C ALA A 647 0.90 26.45 5.00
N PRO A 648 0.96 27.62 5.67
CA PRO A 648 0.06 28.78 5.53
C PRO A 648 0.43 29.79 4.43
N ASN A 649 1.46 29.52 3.62
CA ASN A 649 1.89 30.40 2.53
C ASN A 649 1.02 30.19 1.28
N LYS A 650 1.04 31.19 0.39
CA LYS A 650 0.29 31.18 -0.87
C LYS A 650 1.21 31.40 -2.06
N LEU A 651 1.07 30.55 -3.07
CA LEU A 651 1.70 30.74 -4.38
C LEU A 651 0.86 31.72 -5.20
N GLU A 652 1.42 32.86 -5.56
CA GLU A 652 0.74 33.87 -6.38
C GLU A 652 1.00 33.63 -7.88
N THR A 653 2.26 33.48 -8.25
CA THR A 653 2.68 33.27 -9.66
C THR A 653 3.89 32.34 -9.72
N ILE A 654 3.99 31.59 -10.82
CA ILE A 654 5.17 30.82 -11.22
C ILE A 654 5.02 30.42 -12.68
N SER A 655 6.13 30.28 -13.41
CA SER A 655 6.17 29.63 -14.71
C SER A 655 7.39 28.72 -14.79
N LEU A 656 7.16 27.42 -15.00
CA LEU A 656 8.18 26.38 -15.08
C LEU A 656 8.33 25.91 -16.53
N ASN A 657 9.53 26.09 -17.08
CA ASN A 657 9.95 25.53 -18.36
C ASN A 657 11.15 24.60 -18.14
N ALA A 658 11.16 23.44 -18.78
CA ALA A 658 12.29 22.54 -18.74
C ALA A 658 12.45 21.81 -20.08
N GLN A 659 13.67 21.53 -20.49
CA GLN A 659 13.95 20.71 -21.66
C GLN A 659 15.15 19.82 -21.40
N THR A 660 15.00 18.52 -21.62
CA THR A 660 16.05 17.53 -21.36
C THR A 660 16.18 16.56 -22.52
N THR A 661 17.39 16.34 -23.01
CA THR A 661 17.76 15.29 -23.95
C THR A 661 18.67 14.29 -23.23
N MET A 662 18.26 13.03 -23.23
CA MET A 662 19.03 11.90 -22.69
C MET A 662 19.45 11.01 -23.86
N ARG A 663 20.73 10.69 -23.99
CA ARG A 663 21.27 9.76 -24.97
C ARG A 663 21.98 8.62 -24.26
N PHE A 664 21.66 7.39 -24.65
CA PHE A 664 22.32 6.19 -24.16
C PHE A 664 23.02 5.47 -25.32
N ASP A 665 24.29 5.15 -25.14
CA ASP A 665 25.10 4.39 -26.09
C ASP A 665 25.93 3.36 -25.31
N SER A 666 25.59 2.08 -25.47
CA SER A 666 26.20 0.97 -24.74
C SER A 666 27.69 0.76 -25.06
N LYS A 667 28.15 1.20 -26.24
CA LYS A 667 29.56 1.10 -26.67
C LYS A 667 30.29 2.44 -26.67
N GLY A 668 29.58 3.54 -26.45
CA GLY A 668 30.08 4.90 -26.62
C GLY A 668 29.70 5.85 -25.48
N GLU A 669 29.52 7.10 -25.89
CA GLU A 669 29.02 8.23 -25.10
C GLU A 669 27.58 8.09 -24.60
N SER A 670 27.30 7.86 -23.31
CA SER A 670 25.97 8.14 -22.75
C SER A 670 25.96 9.53 -22.11
N ASP A 671 24.98 10.39 -22.42
CA ASP A 671 24.94 11.77 -21.92
C ASP A 671 23.53 12.30 -21.64
N ILE A 672 23.44 13.28 -20.75
CA ILE A 672 22.23 13.99 -20.36
C ILE A 672 22.50 15.49 -20.50
N LYS A 673 21.71 16.16 -21.33
CA LYS A 673 21.70 17.61 -21.48
C LYS A 673 20.35 18.16 -21.07
N GLY A 674 20.32 19.14 -20.16
CA GLY A 674 19.08 19.67 -19.62
C GLY A 674 19.14 21.17 -19.37
N GLU A 675 18.00 21.83 -19.53
CA GLU A 675 17.76 23.23 -19.15
C GLU A 675 16.50 23.28 -18.28
N LEU A 676 16.55 24.05 -17.21
CA LEU A 676 15.43 24.36 -16.33
C LEU A 676 15.35 25.88 -16.16
N GLN A 677 14.15 26.44 -16.31
CA GLN A 677 13.85 27.84 -16.05
C GLN A 677 12.59 27.94 -15.19
N VAL A 678 12.75 28.55 -14.03
CA VAL A 678 11.66 28.98 -13.15
C VAL A 678 11.56 30.49 -13.26
N SER A 679 10.44 31.01 -13.74
CA SER A 679 10.20 32.46 -13.89
C SER A 679 9.06 32.91 -13.00
N ASP A 680 9.08 34.18 -12.61
CA ASP A 680 8.02 34.86 -11.86
C ASP A 680 7.55 34.14 -10.59
N LEU A 681 8.45 33.44 -9.88
CA LEU A 681 8.10 32.77 -8.62
C LEU A 681 7.80 33.82 -7.54
N LEU A 682 6.54 33.91 -7.13
CA LEU A 682 6.10 34.78 -6.04
C LEU A 682 5.30 33.97 -5.02
N ILE A 683 5.81 33.92 -3.78
CA ILE A 683 5.15 33.28 -2.64
C ILE A 683 4.92 34.34 -1.57
N THR A 684 3.70 34.44 -1.08
CA THR A 684 3.30 35.34 0.00
C THR A 684 3.09 34.55 1.29
N ASP A 685 3.59 35.08 2.40
CA ASP A 685 3.37 34.52 3.73
C ASP A 685 2.47 35.45 4.57
N PRO A 686 1.72 34.92 5.55
CA PRO A 686 0.88 35.74 6.42
C PRO A 686 1.66 36.76 7.27
N LYS A 687 2.94 36.49 7.55
CA LYS A 687 3.80 37.36 8.38
C LYS A 687 4.51 38.44 7.56
N GLY A 688 4.38 38.43 6.23
CA GLY A 688 5.02 39.38 5.32
C GLY A 688 6.54 39.32 5.33
N GLN A 689 7.13 38.18 5.71
CA GLN A 689 8.57 37.95 5.78
C GLN A 689 9.16 37.54 4.42
N LEU A 690 8.35 36.99 3.51
CA LEU A 690 8.78 36.61 2.18
C LEU A 690 8.86 37.82 1.22
N PRO A 691 9.76 37.78 0.23
CA PRO A 691 9.94 38.87 -0.72
C PRO A 691 8.68 39.10 -1.56
N ARG A 692 8.33 40.37 -1.74
CA ARG A 692 7.19 40.81 -2.58
C ARG A 692 7.57 40.98 -4.06
N VAL A 693 8.81 40.65 -4.43
CA VAL A 693 9.33 40.75 -5.79
C VAL A 693 9.56 39.34 -6.33
N PRO A 694 9.08 39.02 -7.55
CA PRO A 694 9.24 37.68 -8.11
C PRO A 694 10.70 37.25 -8.26
N MET A 695 10.94 35.96 -8.08
CA MET A 695 12.25 35.33 -8.27
C MET A 695 12.29 34.55 -9.59
N THR A 696 13.45 34.54 -10.23
CA THR A 696 13.74 33.72 -11.41
C THR A 696 14.96 32.85 -11.12
N ALA A 697 14.90 31.57 -11.49
CA ALA A 697 16.02 30.64 -11.39
C ALA A 697 16.21 29.93 -12.73
N SER A 698 17.46 29.68 -13.12
CA SER A 698 17.81 28.92 -14.31
C SER A 698 18.92 27.93 -14.00
N ALA A 699 18.93 26.78 -14.66
CA ALA A 699 19.99 25.78 -14.54
C ALA A 699 20.20 25.02 -15.86
N ASN A 700 21.46 24.94 -16.30
CA ASN A 700 21.91 24.16 -17.46
C ASN A 700 22.78 23.00 -16.98
N LEU A 701 22.54 21.81 -17.51
CA LEU A 701 23.19 20.54 -17.16
C LEU A 701 23.76 19.87 -18.42
N ASP A 702 25.02 19.46 -18.37
CA ASP A 702 25.68 18.55 -19.34
C ASP A 702 26.50 17.51 -18.57
N VAL A 703 26.04 16.27 -18.57
CA VAL A 703 26.65 15.13 -17.88
C VAL A 703 26.85 13.99 -18.86
N GLY A 704 28.04 13.37 -18.86
CA GLY A 704 28.40 12.23 -19.70
C GLY A 704 28.96 11.06 -18.90
N ILE A 705 28.84 9.85 -19.42
CA ILE A 705 29.49 8.65 -18.92
C ILE A 705 30.08 7.88 -20.09
N LYS A 706 31.39 7.62 -20.04
CA LYS A 706 32.13 6.82 -21.03
C LYS A 706 33.20 5.97 -20.34
N ASN A 707 33.32 4.70 -20.68
CA ASN A 707 34.37 3.80 -20.14
C ASN A 707 34.47 3.82 -18.60
N LEU A 708 33.32 3.79 -17.91
CA LEU A 708 33.23 3.89 -16.44
C LEU A 708 33.77 5.21 -15.83
N VAL A 709 33.94 6.25 -16.66
CA VAL A 709 34.22 7.61 -16.21
C VAL A 709 32.96 8.42 -16.31
N ALA A 710 32.45 8.89 -15.18
CA ALA A 710 31.35 9.85 -15.12
C ALA A 710 31.91 11.27 -15.10
N GLU A 711 31.37 12.15 -15.94
CA GLU A 711 31.81 13.53 -16.10
C GLU A 711 30.60 14.48 -16.02
N VAL A 712 30.62 15.40 -15.06
CA VAL A 712 29.80 16.62 -15.09
C VAL A 712 30.62 17.67 -15.83
N ARG A 713 30.37 17.83 -17.13
CA ARG A 713 31.09 18.81 -17.97
C ARG A 713 30.72 20.23 -17.59
N GLN A 714 29.45 20.43 -17.26
CA GLN A 714 28.88 21.71 -16.90
C GLN A 714 27.58 21.54 -16.11
N LEU A 715 27.50 22.15 -14.92
CA LEU A 715 26.25 22.38 -14.22
C LEU A 715 26.25 23.85 -13.77
N ILE A 716 25.56 24.70 -14.51
CA ILE A 716 25.54 26.15 -14.29
C ILE A 716 24.14 26.58 -13.93
N GLY A 717 23.99 27.23 -12.78
CA GLY A 717 22.72 27.83 -12.39
C GLY A 717 22.86 29.28 -11.98
N ALA A 718 21.80 30.05 -12.15
CA ALA A 718 21.73 31.45 -11.73
C ALA A 718 20.35 31.77 -11.16
N VAL A 719 20.32 32.65 -10.17
CA VAL A 719 19.09 33.13 -9.52
C VAL A 719 19.02 34.65 -9.59
N ARG A 720 17.83 35.22 -9.78
CA ARG A 720 17.57 36.65 -9.83
C ARG A 720 16.32 37.01 -9.03
N GLN A 721 16.27 38.23 -8.51
CA GLN A 721 15.07 38.84 -7.93
C GLN A 721 14.68 40.04 -8.80
N GLY A 722 13.59 39.93 -9.54
CA GLY A 722 13.31 40.86 -10.64
C GLY A 722 14.49 40.91 -11.63
N GLN A 723 15.02 42.11 -11.87
CA GLN A 723 16.20 42.32 -12.74
C GLN A 723 17.54 42.24 -12.00
N LEU A 724 17.53 42.08 -10.67
CA LEU A 724 18.74 42.06 -9.86
C LEU A 724 19.34 40.65 -9.82
N SER A 725 20.65 40.54 -10.10
CA SER A 725 21.39 39.28 -9.93
C SER A 725 21.36 38.84 -8.47
N GLY A 726 21.14 37.55 -8.25
CA GLY A 726 21.11 36.92 -6.93
C GLY A 726 22.27 35.96 -6.66
N GLY A 727 23.01 35.60 -7.71
CA GLY A 727 24.17 34.71 -7.67
C GLY A 727 24.16 33.67 -8.79
N ARG A 728 25.33 33.11 -9.08
CA ARG A 728 25.56 32.05 -10.07
C ARG A 728 26.45 30.96 -9.47
N PHE A 729 26.25 29.71 -9.88
CA PHE A 729 27.20 28.63 -9.62
C PHE A 729 27.58 27.91 -10.91
N ASP A 730 28.76 27.29 -10.91
CA ASP A 730 29.27 26.39 -11.96
C ASP A 730 29.97 25.21 -11.28
N ILE A 731 29.53 23.99 -11.60
CA ILE A 731 30.09 22.74 -11.05
C ILE A 731 30.60 21.89 -12.21
N LYS A 732 31.85 21.44 -12.08
CA LYS A 732 32.48 20.46 -12.98
C LYS A 732 33.06 19.32 -12.15
N ALA A 733 32.90 18.10 -12.60
CA ALA A 733 33.42 16.94 -11.87
C ALA A 733 33.75 15.80 -12.83
N THR A 734 34.74 14.99 -12.47
CA THR A 734 35.08 13.73 -13.15
C THR A 734 35.30 12.65 -12.11
N TYR A 735 34.75 11.46 -12.31
CA TYR A 735 34.94 10.31 -11.42
C TYR A 735 35.20 9.04 -12.23
N ASP A 736 36.38 8.46 -12.07
CA ASP A 736 36.75 7.16 -12.66
C ASP A 736 36.34 6.06 -11.67
N MET A 737 35.28 5.33 -12.02
CA MET A 737 34.72 4.28 -11.18
C MET A 737 35.61 3.03 -11.11
N ALA A 738 36.50 2.82 -12.10
CA ALA A 738 37.40 1.67 -12.12
C ALA A 738 38.63 1.90 -11.24
N ARG A 739 39.13 3.14 -11.19
CA ARG A 739 40.30 3.53 -10.39
C ARG A 739 39.93 4.12 -9.03
N THR A 740 38.66 4.39 -8.78
CA THR A 740 38.15 5.04 -7.56
C THR A 740 38.91 6.34 -7.29
N ASN A 741 38.99 7.19 -8.31
CA ASN A 741 39.59 8.51 -8.21
C ASN A 741 38.67 9.56 -8.81
N GLY A 742 38.77 10.79 -8.29
CA GLY A 742 37.85 11.85 -8.64
C GLY A 742 38.49 13.22 -8.62
N GLN A 743 37.91 14.13 -9.40
CA GLN A 743 38.26 15.54 -9.42
C GLN A 743 36.98 16.36 -9.43
N VAL A 744 36.96 17.46 -8.70
CA VAL A 744 35.80 18.36 -8.62
C VAL A 744 36.28 19.80 -8.65
N ALA A 745 35.55 20.65 -9.36
CA ALA A 745 35.71 22.09 -9.37
C ALA A 745 34.33 22.74 -9.15
N ILE A 746 34.21 23.60 -8.15
CA ILE A 746 32.98 24.29 -7.78
C ILE A 746 33.28 25.78 -7.76
N LYS A 747 32.50 26.55 -8.51
CA LYS A 747 32.50 28.01 -8.47
C LYS A 747 31.15 28.51 -8.02
N LEU A 748 31.16 29.45 -7.08
CA LEU A 748 30.03 30.25 -6.66
C LEU A 748 30.42 31.72 -6.86
N ASP A 749 29.57 32.47 -7.54
CA ASP A 749 29.80 33.86 -7.87
C ASP A 749 28.63 34.71 -7.37
N ASP A 750 28.95 35.71 -6.55
CA ASP A 750 28.03 36.73 -6.03
C ASP A 750 26.67 36.21 -5.49
N LEU A 751 26.68 35.15 -4.68
CA LEU A 751 25.46 34.77 -3.94
C LEU A 751 25.17 35.85 -2.89
N ASN A 752 24.13 36.65 -3.14
CA ASN A 752 23.98 37.96 -2.49
C ASN A 752 22.64 38.17 -1.77
N GLN A 753 22.43 39.36 -1.22
CA GLN A 753 21.24 39.69 -0.43
C GLN A 753 19.91 39.47 -1.16
N ASN A 754 19.87 39.56 -2.49
CA ASN A 754 18.65 39.46 -3.28
C ASN A 754 18.05 38.05 -3.22
N VAL A 755 18.87 37.03 -2.91
CA VAL A 755 18.44 35.65 -2.73
C VAL A 755 18.50 35.22 -1.27
N LEU A 756 19.43 35.76 -0.47
CA LEU A 756 19.66 35.31 0.91
C LEU A 756 18.71 35.94 1.94
N ARG A 757 18.25 37.18 1.73
CA ARG A 757 17.41 37.91 2.70
C ARG A 757 16.13 37.14 3.11
N PRO A 758 15.38 36.47 2.20
CA PRO A 758 14.19 35.68 2.55
C PRO A 758 14.48 34.53 3.51
N PHE A 759 15.63 33.88 3.38
CA PHE A 759 15.96 32.66 4.14
C PHE A 759 16.65 32.97 5.47
N LEU A 760 17.29 34.14 5.59
CA LEU A 760 18.04 34.54 6.79
C LEU A 760 17.21 35.37 7.78
N GLY A 761 16.00 35.82 7.41
CA GLY A 761 15.15 36.64 8.29
C GLY A 761 14.84 35.99 9.64
N ALA A 762 14.54 34.68 9.67
CA ALA A 762 14.26 33.97 10.92
C ALA A 762 15.48 33.86 11.85
N ALA A 763 16.68 33.73 11.28
CA ALA A 763 17.93 33.64 12.04
C ALA A 763 18.41 35.00 12.57
N LEU A 764 18.06 36.10 11.90
CA LEU A 764 18.49 37.45 12.25
C LEU A 764 17.55 38.15 13.26
N GLY A 765 16.37 37.59 13.55
CA GLY A 765 15.43 38.16 14.52
C GLY A 765 14.93 39.54 14.11
N SER A 766 15.09 40.55 14.97
CA SER A 766 14.74 41.95 14.66
C SER A 766 15.76 42.66 13.76
N ASN A 767 16.92 42.03 13.50
CA ASN A 767 17.95 42.59 12.63
C ASN A 767 17.64 42.28 11.16
N SER A 768 18.15 43.12 10.26
CA SER A 768 17.94 42.99 8.82
C SER A 768 19.25 42.92 8.06
N LEU A 769 19.37 41.95 7.15
CA LEU A 769 20.49 41.87 6.22
C LEU A 769 20.37 42.99 5.17
N VAL A 770 21.32 43.93 5.14
CA VAL A 770 21.34 45.04 4.18
C VAL A 770 22.01 44.61 2.89
N SER A 771 23.23 44.07 2.98
CA SER A 771 24.01 43.59 1.85
C SER A 771 24.90 42.42 2.26
N VAL A 772 25.25 41.57 1.29
CA VAL A 772 26.27 40.52 1.40
C VAL A 772 26.57 40.02 -0.01
N SER A 773 27.79 39.58 -0.27
CA SER A 773 28.16 38.84 -1.47
C SER A 773 29.05 37.67 -1.09
N ILE A 774 28.67 36.46 -1.46
CA ILE A 774 29.41 35.22 -1.17
C ILE A 774 29.92 34.64 -2.49
N SER A 775 31.24 34.50 -2.60
CA SER A 775 31.91 33.86 -3.74
C SER A 775 32.83 32.75 -3.27
N ALA A 776 32.94 31.66 -4.03
CA ALA A 776 33.83 30.55 -3.73
C ALA A 776 34.41 29.94 -5.01
N ASP A 777 35.66 29.48 -4.94
CA ASP A 777 36.34 28.72 -6.00
C ASP A 777 37.09 27.57 -5.34
N VAL A 778 36.61 26.34 -5.52
CA VAL A 778 37.10 25.13 -4.83
C VAL A 778 37.44 24.07 -5.86
N ALA A 779 38.65 23.54 -5.82
CA ALA A 779 39.12 22.42 -6.62
C ALA A 779 39.68 21.31 -5.72
N GLY A 780 39.18 20.09 -5.91
CA GLY A 780 39.57 18.90 -5.15
C GLY A 780 39.97 17.74 -6.07
N ARG A 781 40.92 16.91 -5.62
CA ARG A 781 41.28 15.63 -6.22
C ARG A 781 41.45 14.58 -5.13
N PHE A 782 41.07 13.34 -5.40
CA PHE A 782 41.35 12.21 -4.51
C PHE A 782 41.56 10.91 -5.30
N ASP A 783 42.26 9.96 -4.71
CA ASP A 783 42.37 8.58 -5.19
C ASP A 783 42.23 7.54 -4.05
N ALA A 784 42.11 6.26 -4.43
CA ALA A 784 42.01 5.15 -3.49
C ALA A 784 43.32 4.78 -2.79
N ALA A 785 44.48 5.24 -3.27
CA ALA A 785 45.77 5.07 -2.60
C ALA A 785 45.94 6.01 -1.40
N GLY A 786 44.97 6.90 -1.18
CA GLY A 786 44.98 7.91 -0.12
C GLY A 786 45.76 9.17 -0.51
N GLU A 787 46.00 9.38 -1.80
CA GLU A 787 46.44 10.67 -2.32
C GLU A 787 45.25 11.60 -2.51
N GLY A 788 45.44 12.88 -2.20
CA GLY A 788 44.42 13.88 -2.40
C GLY A 788 44.99 15.29 -2.37
N SER A 789 44.27 16.22 -2.98
CA SER A 789 44.61 17.64 -2.92
C SER A 789 43.33 18.44 -2.82
N LEU A 790 43.31 19.45 -1.97
CA LEU A 790 42.21 20.40 -1.87
C LEU A 790 42.79 21.80 -1.93
N LYS A 791 42.40 22.56 -2.95
CA LYS A 791 42.71 23.97 -3.10
C LYS A 791 41.40 24.74 -3.21
N GLY A 792 41.19 25.75 -2.38
CA GLY A 792 39.97 26.53 -2.49
C GLY A 792 40.05 27.89 -1.83
N SER A 793 39.16 28.77 -2.26
CA SER A 793 38.93 30.06 -1.63
C SER A 793 37.43 30.30 -1.45
N MET A 794 37.06 30.99 -0.38
CA MET A 794 35.71 31.46 -0.11
C MET A 794 35.81 32.89 0.42
N ASN A 795 35.04 33.80 -0.16
CA ASN A 795 35.00 35.20 0.22
C ASN A 795 33.55 35.60 0.49
N VAL A 796 33.29 36.07 1.70
CA VAL A 796 32.12 36.85 2.06
C VAL A 796 32.56 38.30 2.03
N THR A 797 31.92 39.15 1.23
CA THR A 797 32.20 40.58 1.14
C THR A 797 30.92 41.39 1.30
N ASN A 798 31.07 42.69 1.54
CA ASN A 798 29.95 43.62 1.71
C ASN A 798 28.92 43.20 2.77
N LEU A 799 29.32 42.43 3.79
CA LEU A 799 28.42 41.97 4.85
C LEU A 799 28.02 43.15 5.73
N LEU A 800 26.76 43.57 5.62
CA LEU A 800 26.21 44.65 6.43
C LEU A 800 24.85 44.21 7.00
N VAL A 801 24.76 44.24 8.33
CA VAL A 801 23.54 43.93 9.08
C VAL A 801 23.12 45.18 9.83
N LYS A 802 21.84 45.54 9.73
CA LYS A 802 21.26 46.69 10.42
C LYS A 802 20.39 46.21 11.56
N ASP A 803 20.65 46.73 12.76
CA ASP A 803 19.80 46.56 13.93
C ASP A 803 18.87 47.78 14.11
N PRO A 804 17.75 47.62 14.83
CA PRO A 804 16.85 48.73 15.16
C PRO A 804 17.51 49.79 16.06
N GLU A 805 18.45 49.38 16.92
CA GLU A 805 19.08 50.24 17.94
C GLU A 805 20.34 50.98 17.43
N GLY A 806 20.82 50.66 16.22
CA GLY A 806 21.97 51.30 15.59
C GLY A 806 23.32 50.98 16.23
N LYS A 807 23.41 49.90 17.00
CA LYS A 807 24.61 49.44 17.72
C LYS A 807 25.52 48.57 16.86
N LEU A 808 25.02 48.00 15.75
CA LEU A 808 25.83 47.17 14.86
C LEU A 808 26.82 47.98 14.02
N PRO A 809 27.95 47.37 13.58
CA PRO A 809 28.92 48.02 12.69
C PRO A 809 28.26 48.58 11.42
N LYS A 810 28.53 49.86 11.11
CA LYS A 810 27.99 50.55 9.92
C LYS A 810 28.85 50.37 8.67
N THR A 811 30.09 49.90 8.84
CA THR A 811 31.02 49.59 7.75
C THR A 811 30.84 48.14 7.30
N PRO A 812 30.73 47.86 5.99
CA PRO A 812 30.62 46.48 5.52
C PRO A 812 31.83 45.63 5.93
N LEU A 813 31.56 44.42 6.42
CA LEU A 813 32.57 43.44 6.84
C LEU A 813 32.84 42.42 5.72
N ALA A 814 33.98 41.73 5.84
CA ALA A 814 34.41 40.72 4.88
C ALA A 814 35.12 39.55 5.56
N VAL A 815 34.93 38.33 5.08
CA VAL A 815 35.62 37.13 5.55
C VAL A 815 36.14 36.36 4.34
N GLY A 816 37.45 36.28 4.20
CA GLY A 816 38.15 35.49 3.20
C GLY A 816 38.79 34.26 3.84
N LEU A 817 38.62 33.11 3.20
CA LEU A 817 39.26 31.85 3.53
C LEU A 817 40.01 31.36 2.30
N THR A 818 41.27 30.95 2.47
CA THR A 818 42.06 30.28 1.44
C THR A 818 42.66 29.00 2.02
N LEU A 819 42.53 27.89 1.31
CA LEU A 819 43.05 26.58 1.71
C LEU A 819 43.84 25.97 0.54
N ASP A 820 45.02 25.45 0.85
CA ASP A 820 45.84 24.60 -0.01
C ASP A 820 46.46 23.48 0.85
N GLY A 821 45.96 22.26 0.67
CA GLY A 821 46.45 21.07 1.38
C GLY A 821 46.55 19.86 0.46
N THR A 822 47.53 19.00 0.74
CA THR A 822 47.71 17.71 0.05
C THR A 822 47.78 16.58 1.05
N MET A 823 47.18 15.45 0.72
CA MET A 823 47.27 14.18 1.46
C MET A 823 48.09 13.20 0.62
N SER A 824 49.04 12.51 1.25
CA SER A 824 49.77 11.40 0.62
C SER A 824 50.10 10.36 1.68
N LYS A 825 49.69 9.10 1.47
CA LYS A 825 49.91 7.99 2.42
C LYS A 825 49.52 8.34 3.87
N LYS A 826 48.34 8.97 4.04
CA LYS A 826 47.81 9.47 5.31
C LYS A 826 48.65 10.56 5.99
N VAL A 827 49.55 11.21 5.26
CA VAL A 827 50.23 12.43 5.73
C VAL A 827 49.57 13.64 5.10
N LEU A 828 49.00 14.53 5.92
CA LEU A 828 48.44 15.81 5.51
C LEU A 828 49.54 16.88 5.54
N ASP A 829 49.87 17.43 4.39
CA ASP A 829 50.71 18.62 4.23
C ASP A 829 49.80 19.83 3.98
N LEU A 830 49.60 20.64 5.02
CA LEU A 830 48.86 21.88 4.97
C LEU A 830 49.81 23.01 4.57
N ARG A 831 49.90 23.26 3.26
CA ARG A 831 50.79 24.27 2.68
C ARG A 831 50.34 25.69 3.03
N GLN A 832 49.03 25.92 2.96
CA GLN A 832 48.45 27.23 3.26
C GLN A 832 47.02 27.08 3.78
N PHE A 833 46.72 27.71 4.91
CA PHE A 833 45.35 28.00 5.34
C PHE A 833 45.31 29.43 5.85
N VAL A 834 44.66 30.35 5.13
CA VAL A 834 44.60 31.77 5.48
C VAL A 834 43.18 32.18 5.79
N LEU A 835 42.99 32.79 6.96
CA LEU A 835 41.81 33.56 7.31
C LEU A 835 42.14 35.05 7.15
N ALA A 836 41.38 35.74 6.31
CA ALA A 836 41.44 37.18 6.12
C ALA A 836 40.12 37.81 6.58
N LEU A 837 40.15 38.77 7.49
CA LEU A 837 38.99 39.57 7.87
C LEU A 837 39.10 40.97 7.24
N ALA A 838 38.02 41.76 7.30
CA ALA A 838 38.01 43.13 6.77
C ALA A 838 39.14 43.95 7.40
N PRO A 839 40.02 44.60 6.62
CA PRO A 839 41.08 45.42 7.17
C PRO A 839 40.49 46.59 7.96
N THR A 840 41.16 46.97 9.04
CA THR A 840 40.84 48.19 9.79
C THR A 840 41.98 49.19 9.64
N GLN A 841 41.81 50.41 10.15
CA GLN A 841 42.93 51.34 10.25
C GLN A 841 44.08 50.80 11.12
N ARG A 842 43.82 49.80 11.98
CA ARG A 842 44.77 49.23 12.94
C ARG A 842 45.48 47.97 12.43
N ALA A 843 44.85 47.20 11.53
CA ALA A 843 45.33 45.87 11.18
C ALA A 843 44.92 45.42 9.77
N SER A 844 45.81 44.67 9.11
CA SER A 844 45.56 44.01 7.82
C SER A 844 44.65 42.78 7.95
N ASN A 845 44.49 42.26 9.18
CA ASN A 845 43.54 41.23 9.54
C ASN A 845 43.72 39.87 8.84
N LYS A 846 44.97 39.41 8.75
CA LYS A 846 45.31 38.12 8.12
C LYS A 846 46.04 37.19 9.08
N VAL A 847 45.58 35.94 9.15
CA VAL A 847 46.22 34.83 9.88
C VAL A 847 46.43 33.67 8.94
N ALA A 848 47.62 33.07 8.97
CA ALA A 848 48.00 31.89 8.21
C ALA A 848 48.33 30.71 9.15
N LEU A 849 47.86 29.53 8.79
CA LEU A 849 48.18 28.24 9.40
C LEU A 849 48.88 27.35 8.37
N SER A 850 49.94 26.66 8.76
CA SER A 850 50.67 25.71 7.91
C SER A 850 51.26 24.58 8.74
N GLY A 851 51.53 23.42 8.14
CA GLY A 851 52.22 22.33 8.84
C GLY A 851 51.97 20.94 8.27
N LYS A 852 52.61 19.94 8.87
CA LYS A 852 52.55 18.53 8.44
C LYS A 852 52.04 17.64 9.56
N LEU A 853 51.07 16.79 9.24
CA LEU A 853 50.41 15.85 10.17
C LEU A 853 50.50 14.42 9.62
N ASP A 854 51.03 13.49 10.42
CA ASP A 854 50.97 12.06 10.13
C ASP A 854 49.73 11.44 10.80
N LEU A 855 48.78 10.99 9.97
CA LEU A 855 47.50 10.43 10.39
C LEU A 855 47.48 8.89 10.30
N ASN A 856 48.63 8.23 10.17
CA ASN A 856 48.69 6.75 10.10
C ASN A 856 48.10 6.07 11.34
N ARG A 857 48.14 6.74 12.50
CA ARG A 857 47.51 6.29 13.75
C ARG A 857 46.56 7.35 14.27
N SER A 858 45.26 7.13 14.11
CA SER A 858 44.21 8.07 14.51
C SER A 858 44.15 8.38 16.01
N ASN A 859 44.76 7.55 16.85
CA ASN A 859 44.89 7.74 18.30
C ASN A 859 46.28 8.24 18.75
N ALA A 860 47.20 8.50 17.82
CA ALA A 860 48.59 8.88 18.08
C ALA A 860 49.16 9.72 16.92
N ILE A 861 48.45 10.79 16.56
CA ILE A 861 48.81 11.69 15.47
C ILE A 861 50.10 12.43 15.84
N THR A 862 51.09 12.42 14.95
CA THR A 862 52.35 13.16 15.12
C THR A 862 52.40 14.30 14.12
N GLY A 863 53.16 15.37 14.42
CA GLY A 863 53.28 16.48 13.48
C GLY A 863 53.59 17.82 14.11
N SER A 864 53.58 18.85 13.26
CA SER A 864 53.78 20.24 13.63
C SER A 864 52.81 21.15 12.91
N ILE A 865 52.26 22.12 13.63
CA ILE A 865 51.38 23.17 13.09
C ILE A 865 51.90 24.54 13.53
N ASN A 866 52.02 25.45 12.58
CA ASN A 866 52.47 26.83 12.79
C ASN A 866 51.34 27.81 12.42
N LEU A 867 50.98 28.67 13.35
CA LEU A 867 50.06 29.79 13.20
C LEU A 867 50.87 31.10 13.14
N SER A 868 50.63 31.95 12.15
CA SER A 868 51.32 33.24 12.01
C SER A 868 50.36 34.35 11.57
N GLY A 869 50.60 35.58 12.02
CA GLY A 869 49.86 36.77 11.58
C GLY A 869 50.58 38.06 11.97
N ASP A 870 50.48 39.10 11.14
CA ASP A 870 51.10 40.40 11.41
C ASP A 870 50.30 41.20 12.44
N ALA A 871 49.08 41.61 12.09
CA ALA A 871 48.16 42.28 13.00
C ALA A 871 46.71 41.84 12.76
N LEU A 872 45.94 41.68 13.85
CA LEU A 872 44.52 41.34 13.87
C LEU A 872 43.74 42.33 14.72
N ASP A 873 42.58 42.78 14.26
CA ASP A 873 41.60 43.60 14.96
C ASP A 873 40.25 42.91 14.87
N LEU A 874 39.92 42.20 15.94
CA LEU A 874 38.73 41.38 16.06
C LEU A 874 37.50 42.17 16.51
N THR A 875 37.67 43.47 16.80
CA THR A 875 36.62 44.34 17.36
C THR A 875 35.32 44.31 16.53
N PRO A 876 35.33 44.53 15.20
CA PRO A 876 34.10 44.63 14.44
C PRO A 876 33.29 43.32 14.41
N TYR A 877 33.98 42.18 14.44
CA TYR A 877 33.34 40.85 14.44
C TYR A 877 32.84 40.47 15.82
N TYR A 878 33.58 40.82 16.87
CA TYR A 878 33.12 40.65 18.25
C TYR A 878 31.83 41.44 18.47
N ASP A 879 31.77 42.70 18.05
CA ASP A 879 30.58 43.54 18.23
C ASP A 879 29.38 43.02 17.42
N LEU A 880 29.60 42.51 16.19
CA LEU A 880 28.55 41.85 15.41
C LEU A 880 27.96 40.63 16.13
N LEU A 881 28.81 39.79 16.72
CA LEU A 881 28.40 38.55 17.40
C LEU A 881 27.84 38.79 18.82
N ALA A 882 28.35 39.80 19.52
CA ALA A 882 27.92 40.14 20.88
C ALA A 882 26.56 40.85 20.92
N ALA A 883 26.12 41.43 19.79
CA ALA A 883 24.90 42.24 19.69
C ALA A 883 23.62 41.46 19.34
N THR A 884 23.65 40.13 19.15
CA THR A 884 22.43 39.35 18.89
C THR A 884 21.47 39.34 20.10
N PRO A 885 20.26 39.94 20.00
CA PRO A 885 19.26 39.92 21.06
C PRO A 885 18.52 38.58 21.02
N GLY A 886 19.11 37.57 21.68
CA GLY A 886 18.56 36.21 21.67
C GLY A 886 19.06 35.29 22.78
N ALA A 887 20.06 35.69 23.57
CA ALA A 887 20.38 35.00 24.82
C ALA A 887 19.41 35.40 25.95
N SER A 888 18.11 35.26 25.70
CA SER A 888 17.12 35.23 26.76
C SER A 888 17.22 33.89 27.47
N ASN A 889 17.70 33.92 28.72
CA ASN A 889 17.42 32.91 29.74
C ASN A 889 17.40 31.45 29.25
N SER A 890 18.55 30.91 28.87
CA SER A 890 18.80 29.55 29.35
C SER A 890 18.81 29.69 30.88
N THR A 891 17.79 29.20 31.57
CA THR A 891 17.91 28.83 32.97
C THR A 891 19.15 27.97 33.07
N ALA A 892 20.28 28.57 33.43
CA ALA A 892 21.47 27.83 33.78
C ALA A 892 20.99 26.90 34.88
N THR A 893 20.90 25.61 34.56
CA THR A 893 20.74 24.57 35.57
C THR A 893 21.78 24.88 36.62
N VAL A 894 21.34 25.17 37.84
CA VAL A 894 22.25 25.43 38.97
C VAL A 894 23.23 24.27 38.95
N PRO A 895 24.54 24.52 38.69
CA PRO A 895 25.48 23.42 38.55
C PRO A 895 25.46 22.64 39.86
N VAL A 896 25.18 21.34 39.80
CA VAL A 896 25.36 20.46 40.95
C VAL A 896 26.83 20.55 41.32
N VAL A 897 27.15 21.07 42.50
CA VAL A 897 28.53 21.22 42.96
C VAL A 897 29.09 19.82 43.22
N SER A 898 29.67 19.18 42.21
CA SER A 898 30.33 17.88 42.36
C SER A 898 31.73 18.08 42.96
N ASN A 899 32.04 17.29 43.99
CA ASN A 899 33.38 17.20 44.57
C ASN A 899 34.27 16.18 43.84
N GLU A 900 33.80 15.59 42.74
CA GLU A 900 34.56 14.62 41.95
C GLU A 900 35.55 15.34 41.04
N GLU A 901 36.80 14.85 41.02
CA GLU A 901 37.82 15.39 40.12
C GLU A 901 37.53 15.00 38.68
N PRO A 902 37.89 15.86 37.70
CA PRO A 902 37.80 15.50 36.29
C PRO A 902 38.54 14.19 35.98
N PRO A 903 37.97 13.29 35.16
CA PRO A 903 38.63 12.07 34.75
C PRO A 903 39.84 12.36 33.84
N PRO A 904 40.80 11.41 33.72
CA PRO A 904 41.92 11.51 32.78
C PRO A 904 41.47 11.80 31.35
N LEU A 905 42.17 12.72 30.67
CA LEU A 905 41.98 13.03 29.26
C LEU A 905 43.24 12.65 28.48
N LEU A 906 43.11 11.67 27.60
CA LEU A 906 44.15 11.29 26.64
C LEU A 906 43.86 11.96 25.30
N LEU A 907 44.74 12.86 24.86
CA LEU A 907 44.64 13.46 23.54
C LEU A 907 45.21 12.48 22.50
N PRO A 908 44.61 12.37 21.30
CA PRO A 908 45.09 11.50 20.23
C PRO A 908 46.33 12.07 19.50
N LEU A 909 47.24 12.71 20.23
CA LEU A 909 48.41 13.43 19.74
C LEU A 909 49.66 12.86 20.42
N THR A 910 50.74 12.62 19.68
CA THR A 910 52.01 12.08 20.22
C THR A 910 53.18 12.87 19.65
N ASN A 911 54.07 13.36 20.50
CA ASN A 911 55.18 14.25 20.09
C ASN A 911 54.74 15.41 19.16
N PHE A 912 53.53 15.91 19.33
CA PHE A 912 52.94 16.92 18.49
C PHE A 912 53.41 18.32 18.92
N THR A 913 53.63 19.22 17.96
CA THR A 913 54.06 20.60 18.25
C THR A 913 53.10 21.62 17.64
N PHE A 914 52.76 22.64 18.41
CA PHE A 914 51.97 23.78 17.95
C PHE A 914 52.71 25.07 18.28
N ASN A 915 53.00 25.87 17.26
CA ASN A 915 53.63 27.17 17.41
C ASN A 915 52.68 28.26 16.92
N ALA A 916 52.58 29.36 17.65
CA ALA A 916 51.83 30.54 17.23
C ALA A 916 52.69 31.80 17.38
N ALA A 917 52.72 32.63 16.33
CA ALA A 917 53.43 33.90 16.27
C ALA A 917 52.50 34.99 15.71
N ILE A 918 51.98 35.88 16.57
CA ILE A 918 51.08 36.98 16.15
C ILE A 918 51.74 38.31 16.53
N GLY A 919 51.97 39.18 15.55
CA GLY A 919 52.63 40.48 15.76
C GLY A 919 51.82 41.42 16.64
N ARG A 920 50.53 41.60 16.36
CA ARG A 920 49.56 42.33 17.21
C ARG A 920 48.14 41.79 17.14
N LEU A 921 47.39 41.88 18.23
CA LEU A 921 45.98 41.52 18.32
C LEU A 921 45.21 42.60 19.09
N TYR A 922 44.18 43.16 18.45
CA TYR A 922 43.29 44.17 18.99
C TYR A 922 41.91 43.59 19.25
N LEU A 923 41.38 43.88 20.43
CA LEU A 923 39.98 43.66 20.77
C LEU A 923 39.53 44.86 21.60
N ARG A 924 38.72 45.74 20.99
CA ARG A 924 38.35 47.05 21.55
C ARG A 924 39.60 47.85 21.94
N GLU A 925 39.83 48.13 23.23
CA GLU A 925 41.00 48.87 23.72
C GLU A 925 42.19 47.96 24.06
N ILE A 926 42.02 46.64 24.03
CA ILE A 926 43.09 45.69 24.37
C ILE A 926 43.99 45.51 23.15
N ASP A 927 45.30 45.71 23.34
CA ASP A 927 46.35 45.54 22.33
C ASP A 927 47.35 44.49 22.82
N VAL A 928 47.38 43.31 22.22
CA VAL A 928 48.33 42.25 22.55
C VAL A 928 49.40 42.18 21.45
N ALA A 929 50.61 42.64 21.73
CA ALA A 929 51.73 42.66 20.81
C ALA A 929 52.71 41.49 21.04
N ASN A 930 53.44 41.12 19.99
CA ASN A 930 54.54 40.15 19.99
C ASN A 930 54.20 38.81 20.64
N THR A 931 53.06 38.23 20.30
CA THR A 931 52.62 36.94 20.86
C THR A 931 53.44 35.80 20.27
N ALA A 932 54.20 35.11 21.09
CA ALA A 932 54.91 33.88 20.77
C ALA A 932 54.50 32.77 21.74
N LEU A 933 53.90 31.70 21.22
CA LEU A 933 53.49 30.52 21.96
C LEU A 933 54.06 29.27 21.29
N GLY A 934 54.71 28.41 22.07
CA GLY A 934 55.16 27.09 21.64
C GLY A 934 54.66 26.01 22.59
N LEU A 935 53.90 25.04 22.07
CA LEU A 935 53.35 23.90 22.79
C LEU A 935 53.94 22.58 22.29
N ARG A 936 54.21 21.66 23.20
CA ARG A 936 54.47 20.24 22.92
C ARG A 936 53.39 19.40 23.58
N ILE A 937 52.72 18.54 22.81
CA ILE A 937 51.64 17.68 23.27
C ILE A 937 52.03 16.22 23.06
N ASP A 938 51.96 15.42 24.12
CA ASP A 938 52.24 13.98 24.11
C ASP A 938 51.21 13.23 24.97
N GLY A 939 50.15 12.76 24.32
CA GLY A 939 48.98 12.16 24.96
C GLY A 939 48.29 13.17 25.87
N GLY A 940 48.24 12.87 27.17
CA GLY A 940 47.70 13.80 28.17
C GLY A 940 48.69 14.91 28.60
N LYS A 941 49.97 14.84 28.22
CA LYS A 941 50.97 15.83 28.66
C LYS A 941 51.05 16.99 27.68
N VAL A 942 50.84 18.20 28.19
CA VAL A 942 50.92 19.46 27.44
C VAL A 942 51.98 20.33 28.10
N ALA A 943 53.07 20.61 27.38
CA ALA A 943 54.16 21.47 27.86
C ALA A 943 54.19 22.77 27.04
N VAL A 944 54.32 23.89 27.75
CA VAL A 944 54.55 25.23 27.19
C VAL A 944 56.06 25.46 27.14
N ASN A 945 56.64 25.36 25.94
CA ASN A 945 58.05 25.61 25.71
C ASN A 945 58.38 27.11 25.79
N ASN A 946 57.46 27.96 25.32
CA ASN A 946 57.59 29.41 25.36
C ASN A 946 56.19 30.06 25.34
N LEU A 947 55.95 31.05 26.19
CA LEU A 947 54.79 31.95 26.10
C LEU A 947 55.27 33.38 26.43
N GLN A 948 55.28 34.26 25.44
CA GLN A 948 55.68 35.67 25.60
C GLN A 948 54.75 36.55 24.79
N PHE A 949 54.35 37.68 25.35
CA PHE A 949 53.57 38.72 24.67
C PHE A 949 53.63 40.02 25.48
N ALA A 950 53.12 41.11 24.92
CA ALA A 950 52.93 42.37 25.63
C ALA A 950 51.47 42.81 25.54
N ILE A 951 50.83 43.08 26.67
CA ILE A 951 49.46 43.62 26.71
C ILE A 951 49.55 45.14 26.92
N ASN A 952 49.00 45.92 26.01
CA ASN A 952 48.96 47.38 26.03
C ASN A 952 50.36 47.98 26.34
N GLY A 953 51.40 47.39 25.76
CA GLY A 953 52.81 47.76 25.94
C GLY A 953 53.53 47.09 27.12
N ALA A 954 52.81 46.38 27.99
CA ALA A 954 53.35 45.76 29.21
C ALA A 954 53.72 44.28 28.99
N PRO A 955 54.96 43.84 29.28
CA PRO A 955 55.40 42.47 28.99
C PRO A 955 54.76 41.44 29.92
N VAL A 956 54.40 40.29 29.34
CA VAL A 956 53.85 39.11 30.00
C VAL A 956 54.58 37.86 29.51
N ASN A 957 55.11 37.08 30.45
CA ASN A 957 55.85 35.85 30.19
C ASN A 957 55.20 34.69 30.95
N GLY A 958 55.03 33.55 30.31
CA GLY A 958 54.48 32.33 30.90
C GLY A 958 55.32 31.10 30.61
N ARG A 959 55.21 30.11 31.48
CA ARG A 959 55.82 28.78 31.34
C ARG A 959 54.96 27.74 32.05
N GLY A 960 55.11 26.49 31.68
CA GLY A 960 54.53 25.41 32.48
C GLY A 960 54.24 24.13 31.71
N TRP A 961 53.72 23.15 32.42
CA TRP A 961 53.19 21.93 31.85
C TRP A 961 51.97 21.46 32.62
N VAL A 962 51.11 20.68 31.95
CA VAL A 962 49.93 20.04 32.50
C VAL A 962 49.91 18.57 32.06
N ASP A 963 49.67 17.65 32.98
CA ASP A 963 49.43 16.23 32.73
C ASP A 963 47.94 15.93 32.93
N LEU A 964 47.21 15.94 31.81
CA LEU A 964 45.79 15.62 31.72
C LEU A 964 45.53 14.12 31.85
N GLY A 965 46.56 13.26 31.77
CA GLY A 965 46.44 11.81 31.88
C GLY A 965 46.18 11.30 33.31
N ARG A 966 46.07 12.20 34.30
CA ARG A 966 45.82 11.88 35.70
C ARG A 966 44.44 12.40 36.14
N PRO A 967 43.68 11.68 36.97
CA PRO A 967 42.47 12.23 37.57
C PRO A 967 42.80 13.53 38.33
N GLY A 968 42.00 14.57 38.10
CA GLY A 968 42.19 15.90 38.67
C GLY A 968 43.28 16.76 38.01
N TYR A 969 44.06 16.19 37.08
CA TYR A 969 45.17 16.82 36.35
C TYR A 969 46.32 17.31 37.23
N ALA A 970 47.57 17.01 36.86
CA ALA A 970 48.75 17.56 37.52
C ALA A 970 49.30 18.74 36.71
N TYR A 971 49.84 19.77 37.36
CA TYR A 971 50.29 20.98 36.68
C TYR A 971 51.43 21.67 37.43
N ASP A 972 52.26 22.39 36.67
CA ASP A 972 53.24 23.38 37.14
C ASP A 972 53.18 24.55 36.16
N VAL A 973 52.72 25.71 36.63
CA VAL A 973 52.42 26.88 35.79
C VAL A 973 53.01 28.13 36.43
N GLY A 974 53.68 28.94 35.62
CA GLY A 974 54.15 30.26 35.99
C GLY A 974 53.71 31.33 35.00
N LEU A 975 53.34 32.50 35.52
CA LEU A 975 52.97 33.68 34.74
C LEU A 975 53.53 34.94 35.42
N LYS A 976 54.29 35.75 34.70
CA LYS A 976 54.81 37.03 35.16
C LYS A 976 54.33 38.15 34.26
N SER A 977 53.80 39.22 34.83
CA SER A 977 53.41 40.45 34.14
C SER A 977 53.98 41.67 34.85
N GLN A 978 54.35 42.71 34.10
CA GLN A 978 54.91 43.94 34.67
C GLN A 978 54.19 45.16 34.12
N LYS A 979 53.58 45.96 35.01
CA LYS A 979 52.87 47.22 34.69
C LYS A 979 51.79 47.12 33.61
N VAL A 980 50.94 46.10 33.64
CA VAL A 980 49.79 45.95 32.73
C VAL A 980 48.71 46.99 33.07
N PRO A 981 48.36 47.93 32.18
CA PRO A 981 47.35 48.92 32.47
C PRO A 981 45.94 48.28 32.49
N LEU A 982 45.17 48.51 33.55
CA LEU A 982 43.85 47.90 33.71
C LEU A 982 42.71 48.63 32.99
N ALA A 983 42.85 49.95 32.74
CA ALA A 983 41.78 50.74 32.14
C ALA A 983 41.28 50.19 30.78
N PRO A 984 42.15 49.75 29.84
CA PRO A 984 41.70 49.15 28.57
C PRO A 984 40.79 47.93 28.74
N PHE A 985 41.04 47.08 29.75
CA PHE A 985 40.21 45.91 30.04
C PHE A 985 38.84 46.30 30.59
N ILE A 986 38.82 47.24 31.54
CA ILE A 986 37.58 47.72 32.15
C ILE A 986 36.70 48.37 31.11
N ASN A 987 37.26 49.26 30.28
CA ASN A 987 36.51 49.91 29.21
C ASN A 987 35.96 48.92 28.18
N SER A 988 36.73 47.87 27.87
CA SER A 988 36.35 46.86 26.87
C SER A 988 35.28 45.88 27.35
N PHE A 989 35.26 45.50 28.63
CA PHE A 989 34.40 44.40 29.12
C PHE A 989 33.46 44.76 30.27
N ALA A 990 33.69 45.88 30.96
CA ALA A 990 32.84 46.36 32.05
C ALA A 990 32.60 47.88 31.87
N PRO A 991 31.92 48.30 30.78
CA PRO A 991 31.74 49.72 30.47
C PRO A 991 31.07 50.52 31.60
N ASP A 992 30.22 49.88 32.42
CA ASP A 992 29.63 50.49 33.63
C ASP A 992 30.69 51.00 34.63
N LEU A 993 31.87 50.39 34.66
CA LEU A 993 33.00 50.71 35.54
C LEU A 993 34.04 51.63 34.89
N GLN A 994 33.77 52.14 33.69
CA GLN A 994 34.68 52.99 32.95
C GLN A 994 35.09 54.23 33.77
N GLY A 995 36.39 54.49 33.83
CA GLY A 995 36.96 55.62 34.59
C GLY A 995 36.98 55.44 36.11
N LEU A 996 36.38 54.38 36.66
CA LEU A 996 36.34 54.11 38.10
C LEU A 996 37.51 53.25 38.60
N ILE A 997 38.16 52.52 37.71
CA ILE A 997 39.30 51.65 38.00
C ILE A 997 40.41 51.96 37.00
N LYS A 998 41.56 52.45 37.51
CA LYS A 998 42.80 52.63 36.75
C LYS A 998 44.00 52.18 37.57
N GLY A 999 45.14 51.99 36.91
CA GLY A 999 46.41 51.62 37.51
C GLY A 999 47.14 50.54 36.71
N ASP A 1000 48.40 50.33 37.09
CA ASP A 1000 49.32 49.40 36.44
C ASP A 1000 49.48 48.14 37.30
N LEU A 1001 49.01 47.00 36.80
CA LEU A 1001 49.08 45.70 37.46
C LEU A 1001 50.42 45.01 37.16
N THR A 1002 51.17 44.70 38.21
CA THR A 1002 52.32 43.78 38.16
C THR A 1002 51.93 42.50 38.88
N SER A 1003 52.18 41.34 38.28
CA SER A 1003 51.87 40.05 38.90
C SER A 1003 52.95 38.99 38.66
N ASP A 1004 53.18 38.13 39.65
CA ASP A 1004 54.08 36.98 39.57
C ASP A 1004 53.36 35.78 40.20
N LEU A 1005 52.86 34.89 39.34
CA LEU A 1005 52.23 33.63 39.69
C LEU A 1005 53.21 32.50 39.41
N ALA A 1006 53.42 31.62 40.38
CA ALA A 1006 54.08 30.33 40.18
C ALA A 1006 53.39 29.29 41.05
N VAL A 1007 52.69 28.34 40.45
CA VAL A 1007 51.85 27.36 41.15
C VAL A 1007 52.06 25.97 40.56
N SER A 1008 52.24 24.98 41.43
CA SER A 1008 52.20 23.57 41.08
C SER A 1008 51.24 22.79 41.96
N GLY A 1009 50.66 21.72 41.43
CA GLY A 1009 49.70 20.89 42.15
C GLY A 1009 49.08 19.79 41.32
N GLN A 1010 48.15 19.06 41.93
CA GLN A 1010 47.31 18.06 41.29
C GLN A 1010 45.88 18.14 41.83
N GLY A 1011 44.90 18.21 40.93
CA GLY A 1011 43.49 18.38 41.30
C GLY A 1011 43.01 19.82 41.20
N THR A 1012 41.70 19.96 41.04
CA THR A 1012 41.00 21.25 40.88
C THR A 1012 40.02 21.52 42.03
N LYS A 1013 39.74 20.51 42.87
CA LYS A 1013 38.81 20.61 44.00
C LYS A 1013 39.55 20.92 45.29
N GLY A 1014 38.84 21.53 46.25
CA GLY A 1014 39.43 21.96 47.52
C GLY A 1014 40.18 20.84 48.25
N TYR A 1015 39.64 19.61 48.25
CA TYR A 1015 40.27 18.46 48.90
C TYR A 1015 41.64 18.08 48.28
N SER A 1016 41.77 18.17 46.96
CA SER A 1016 43.04 17.87 46.27
C SER A 1016 44.01 19.03 46.38
N LEU A 1017 43.52 20.26 46.21
CA LEU A 1017 44.31 21.49 46.39
C LEU A 1017 44.92 21.57 47.79
N LYS A 1018 44.15 21.16 48.82
CA LYS A 1018 44.64 21.05 50.20
C LYS A 1018 45.86 20.11 50.33
N LYS A 1019 45.98 19.10 49.48
CA LYS A 1019 47.10 18.13 49.54
C LYS A 1019 48.28 18.53 48.67
N SER A 1020 48.02 19.17 47.53
CA SER A 1020 49.00 19.26 46.44
C SER A 1020 49.37 20.69 46.03
N LEU A 1021 48.56 21.70 46.35
CA LEU A 1021 48.79 23.07 45.91
C LEU A 1021 50.01 23.67 46.60
N ASN A 1022 51.00 24.05 45.81
CA ASN A 1022 52.21 24.73 46.26
C ASN A 1022 52.51 25.91 45.34
N GLY A 1023 53.18 26.94 45.85
CA GLY A 1023 53.65 28.05 45.05
C GLY A 1023 53.42 29.41 45.68
N GLN A 1024 53.35 30.44 44.85
CA GLN A 1024 53.12 31.82 45.28
C GLN A 1024 52.35 32.61 44.22
N PHE A 1025 51.67 33.65 44.69
CA PHE A 1025 51.05 34.66 43.86
C PHE A 1025 51.30 36.03 44.47
N VAL A 1026 52.06 36.86 43.76
CA VAL A 1026 52.27 38.26 44.11
C VAL A 1026 51.55 39.11 43.09
N MET A 1027 50.81 40.11 43.55
CA MET A 1027 50.20 41.13 42.73
C MET A 1027 50.38 42.50 43.36
N GLU A 1028 50.57 43.50 42.52
CA GLU A 1028 50.64 44.90 42.93
C GLU A 1028 50.03 45.77 41.84
N LEU A 1029 49.01 46.53 42.21
CA LEU A 1029 48.42 47.59 41.41
C LEU A 1029 49.03 48.90 41.89
N ASN A 1030 49.93 49.46 41.08
CA ASN A 1030 50.63 50.72 41.35
C ASN A 1030 49.98 51.86 40.55
N ALA A 1031 50.18 53.10 41.03
CA ALA A 1031 49.53 54.30 40.47
C ALA A 1031 48.02 54.10 40.30
N ALA A 1032 47.40 53.43 41.28
CA ALA A 1032 46.00 53.04 41.19
C ALA A 1032 45.09 54.29 41.30
N GLU A 1033 43.95 54.25 40.62
CA GLU A 1033 42.85 55.17 40.86
C GLU A 1033 41.57 54.32 40.94
N VAL A 1034 41.37 53.67 42.10
CA VAL A 1034 40.18 52.85 42.34
C VAL A 1034 39.17 53.66 43.16
N ARG A 1035 38.11 54.12 42.51
CA ARG A 1035 37.03 54.93 43.12
C ARG A 1035 36.03 54.05 43.83
N LEU A 1036 36.45 53.52 44.98
CA LEU A 1036 35.73 52.47 45.71
C LEU A 1036 34.28 52.89 46.06
N ASN A 1037 34.04 54.13 46.47
CA ASN A 1037 32.70 54.65 46.75
C ASN A 1037 31.74 54.50 45.56
N GLN A 1038 32.15 54.97 44.38
CA GLN A 1038 31.33 54.96 43.17
C GLN A 1038 31.07 53.52 42.66
N ILE A 1039 32.04 52.63 42.79
CA ILE A 1039 31.90 51.21 42.43
C ILE A 1039 30.86 50.52 43.34
N LEU A 1040 30.86 50.82 44.64
CA LEU A 1040 29.94 50.25 45.62
C LEU A 1040 28.50 50.80 45.49
N ASP A 1041 28.34 52.01 44.98
CA ASP A 1041 27.04 52.64 44.70
C ASP A 1041 26.34 52.00 43.49
N GLN A 1042 27.11 51.54 42.49
CA GLN A 1042 26.59 50.77 41.37
C GLN A 1042 26.19 49.32 41.73
N GLY A 1043 26.26 48.93 43.01
CA GLY A 1043 25.89 47.58 43.48
C GLY A 1043 26.88 46.48 43.06
N LYS A 1044 28.05 46.84 42.53
CA LYS A 1044 29.15 45.93 42.20
C LYS A 1044 30.00 45.69 43.48
N LEU A 1045 30.76 44.58 43.55
CA LEU A 1045 31.57 44.18 44.74
C LEU A 1045 30.77 43.99 46.06
N LYS A 1046 29.67 43.22 46.01
CA LYS A 1046 28.72 43.01 47.13
C LYS A 1046 29.35 42.56 48.46
N TRP A 1047 30.44 41.78 48.43
CA TRP A 1047 31.14 41.29 49.64
C TRP A 1047 32.06 42.33 50.28
N VAL A 1048 32.51 43.34 49.51
CA VAL A 1048 33.44 44.39 49.95
C VAL A 1048 32.69 45.53 50.63
N LYS A 1049 31.47 45.83 50.17
CA LYS A 1049 30.59 46.88 50.70
C LYS A 1049 30.47 46.91 52.23
N PRO A 1050 30.16 45.79 52.93
CA PRO A 1050 30.02 45.81 54.39
C PRO A 1050 31.35 46.13 55.10
N VAL A 1051 32.50 45.71 54.56
CA VAL A 1051 33.82 45.94 55.17
C VAL A 1051 34.10 47.45 55.28
N PHE A 1052 33.90 48.18 54.19
CA PHE A 1052 34.22 49.61 54.14
C PHE A 1052 33.15 50.53 54.74
N ILE A 1053 31.87 50.19 54.57
CA ILE A 1053 30.78 50.95 55.22
C ILE A 1053 30.90 50.85 56.73
N SER A 1054 31.09 49.64 57.27
CA SER A 1054 31.21 49.47 58.71
C SER A 1054 32.47 50.15 59.25
N LEU A 1055 33.60 50.11 58.53
CA LEU A 1055 34.81 50.84 58.93
C LEU A 1055 34.59 52.36 58.99
N ALA A 1056 33.97 52.95 57.95
CA ALA A 1056 33.64 54.38 57.90
C ALA A 1056 32.70 54.80 59.04
N VAL A 1057 31.70 53.96 59.38
CA VAL A 1057 30.78 54.20 60.49
C VAL A 1057 31.47 54.07 61.85
N THR A 1058 32.27 53.02 62.08
CA THR A 1058 33.00 52.80 63.33
C THR A 1058 34.01 53.92 63.61
N LEU A 1059 34.62 54.49 62.57
CA LEU A 1059 35.53 55.62 62.68
C LEU A 1059 34.81 56.99 62.62
N GLY A 1060 33.48 57.04 62.43
CA GLY A 1060 32.76 58.32 62.29
C GLY A 1060 33.27 59.18 61.11
N MET A 1061 33.75 58.55 60.05
CA MET A 1061 34.35 59.17 58.88
C MET A 1061 33.60 58.70 57.62
N PRO A 1062 32.42 59.27 57.31
CA PRO A 1062 31.63 58.86 56.14
C PRO A 1062 32.35 59.12 54.81
N ASP A 1063 33.30 60.06 54.79
CA ASP A 1063 34.14 60.39 53.65
C ASP A 1063 35.45 59.58 53.57
N LEU A 1064 35.64 58.56 54.41
CA LEU A 1064 36.88 57.77 54.48
C LEU A 1064 37.30 57.20 53.12
N ILE A 1065 36.34 56.67 52.36
CA ILE A 1065 36.53 56.07 51.03
C ILE A 1065 36.26 57.05 49.88
N SER A 1066 36.18 58.36 50.16
CA SER A 1066 35.95 59.39 49.12
C SER A 1066 37.17 59.61 48.22
N ARG A 1067 38.37 59.32 48.72
CA ARG A 1067 39.61 59.36 47.95
C ARG A 1067 39.87 57.99 47.31
N PRO A 1068 40.31 57.93 46.04
CA PRO A 1068 40.64 56.67 45.38
C PRO A 1068 41.75 55.90 46.11
N LEU A 1069 41.75 54.57 45.99
CA LEU A 1069 42.92 53.78 46.36
C LEU A 1069 44.05 54.09 45.39
N ASP A 1070 45.25 54.35 45.91
CA ASP A 1070 46.47 54.67 45.15
C ASP A 1070 47.41 53.46 45.02
N GLN A 1071 47.25 52.44 45.88
CA GLN A 1071 47.97 51.17 45.79
C GLN A 1071 47.11 50.00 46.30
N VAL A 1072 47.16 48.86 45.60
CA VAL A 1072 46.62 47.58 46.07
C VAL A 1072 47.70 46.51 45.92
N LYS A 1073 48.03 45.81 47.01
CA LYS A 1073 49.08 44.78 47.00
C LYS A 1073 48.56 43.48 47.60
N GLY A 1074 48.95 42.35 47.02
CA GLY A 1074 48.64 41.03 47.52
C GLY A 1074 49.84 40.10 47.35
N ASN A 1075 50.22 39.41 48.41
CA ASN A 1075 51.31 38.43 48.42
C ASN A 1075 50.80 37.17 49.13
N LEU A 1076 50.54 36.14 48.33
CA LEU A 1076 50.03 34.86 48.76
C LEU A 1076 51.10 33.79 48.54
N GLN A 1077 51.26 32.90 49.51
CA GLN A 1077 52.05 31.68 49.37
C GLN A 1077 51.14 30.47 49.61
N PHE A 1078 51.21 29.49 48.72
CA PHE A 1078 50.43 28.26 48.79
C PHE A 1078 51.35 27.11 49.22
N GLY A 1079 50.89 26.28 50.14
CA GLY A 1079 51.63 25.09 50.54
C GLY A 1079 51.10 24.47 51.83
N GLY A 1080 51.33 23.17 52.00
CA GLY A 1080 50.95 22.45 53.23
C GLY A 1080 49.45 22.52 53.57
N GLY A 1081 48.58 22.63 52.57
CA GLY A 1081 47.13 22.76 52.73
C GLY A 1081 46.63 24.12 53.20
N ASN A 1082 47.48 25.14 53.11
CA ASN A 1082 47.19 26.50 53.53
C ASN A 1082 47.42 27.51 52.41
N ILE A 1083 46.64 28.58 52.43
CA ILE A 1083 46.93 29.84 51.73
C ILE A 1083 47.48 30.80 52.78
N GLN A 1084 48.79 31.00 52.76
CA GLN A 1084 49.46 31.99 53.59
C GLN A 1084 49.33 33.37 52.91
N VAL A 1085 48.57 34.25 53.53
CA VAL A 1085 48.57 35.68 53.22
C VAL A 1085 49.79 36.29 53.90
N LYS A 1086 50.84 36.58 53.13
CA LYS A 1086 52.02 37.29 53.66
C LYS A 1086 51.72 38.77 53.86
N GLU A 1087 51.00 39.34 52.91
CA GLU A 1087 50.60 40.74 52.91
C GLU A 1087 49.42 40.91 51.97
N MET A 1088 48.35 41.54 52.44
CA MET A 1088 47.34 42.15 51.59
C MET A 1088 47.13 43.58 52.08
N MET A 1089 47.41 44.55 51.21
CA MET A 1089 47.39 45.97 51.54
C MET A 1089 46.50 46.74 50.57
N LEU A 1090 45.65 47.60 51.13
CA LEU A 1090 44.88 48.61 50.41
C LEU A 1090 45.29 49.97 50.94
N ARG A 1091 45.83 50.83 50.07
CA ARG A 1091 46.26 52.17 50.44
C ARG A 1091 45.41 53.22 49.72
N SER A 1092 45.05 54.27 50.45
CA SER A 1092 44.55 55.52 49.92
C SER A 1092 45.22 56.68 50.67
N PRO A 1093 45.12 57.92 50.16
CA PRO A 1093 45.58 59.09 50.91
C PRO A 1093 44.92 59.30 52.27
N ASN A 1094 43.75 58.71 52.53
CA ASN A 1094 43.03 58.83 53.80
C ASN A 1094 43.37 57.68 54.78
N PHE A 1095 43.73 56.50 54.27
CA PHE A 1095 43.89 55.30 55.09
C PHE A 1095 44.76 54.22 54.44
N ILE A 1096 45.34 53.35 55.27
CA ILE A 1096 45.96 52.09 54.85
C ILE A 1096 45.26 50.95 55.59
N MET A 1097 44.88 49.89 54.89
CA MET A 1097 44.38 48.64 55.47
C MET A 1097 45.32 47.51 55.11
N GLU A 1098 45.82 46.80 56.11
CA GLU A 1098 46.75 45.69 55.95
C GLU A 1098 46.20 44.45 56.64
N THR A 1099 46.39 43.29 56.02
CA THR A 1099 46.03 42.00 56.62
C THR A 1099 47.05 40.92 56.23
N ALA A 1100 47.36 40.05 57.18
CA ALA A 1100 48.26 38.92 57.01
C ALA A 1100 47.83 37.77 57.93
N GLY A 1101 48.11 36.53 57.50
CA GLY A 1101 47.80 35.33 58.25
C GLY A 1101 47.47 34.13 57.37
N VAL A 1102 46.94 33.06 57.96
CA VAL A 1102 46.78 31.75 57.30
C VAL A 1102 45.30 31.47 57.04
N ILE A 1103 44.96 31.06 55.82
CA ILE A 1103 43.64 30.53 55.45
C ILE A 1103 43.81 29.04 55.13
N PRO A 1104 43.34 28.11 55.99
CA PRO A 1104 43.42 26.69 55.67
C PRO A 1104 42.43 26.33 54.56
N ILE A 1105 42.86 25.50 53.61
CA ILE A 1105 42.03 25.08 52.47
C ILE A 1105 41.02 24.01 52.95
N ALA A 1106 39.74 24.26 52.74
CA ALA A 1106 38.68 23.28 52.98
C ALA A 1106 38.43 22.38 51.76
N ASP A 1107 37.76 21.24 51.97
CA ASP A 1107 37.46 20.28 50.90
C ASP A 1107 36.60 20.90 49.77
N VAL A 1108 35.72 21.82 50.15
CA VAL A 1108 35.05 22.75 49.25
C VAL A 1108 35.76 24.10 49.39
N LEU A 1109 36.42 24.58 48.33
CA LEU A 1109 37.32 25.74 48.38
C LEU A 1109 36.64 27.00 48.96
N THR A 1110 35.39 27.26 48.60
CA THR A 1110 34.60 28.42 49.10
C THR A 1110 34.28 28.34 50.59
N ASN A 1111 34.38 27.15 51.21
CA ASN A 1111 34.14 26.94 52.64
C ASN A 1111 35.42 27.11 53.48
N SER A 1112 36.57 27.42 52.86
CA SER A 1112 37.83 27.65 53.56
C SER A 1112 37.66 28.80 54.58
N PRO A 1113 37.90 28.57 55.87
CA PRO A 1113 37.59 29.53 56.91
C PRO A 1113 38.55 30.72 56.87
N VAL A 1114 37.99 31.92 56.92
CA VAL A 1114 38.73 33.18 56.95
C VAL A 1114 38.70 33.71 58.38
N LYS A 1115 39.87 33.95 58.97
CA LYS A 1115 40.05 34.61 60.27
C LYS A 1115 41.33 35.44 60.23
N GLN A 1116 41.23 36.65 59.68
CA GLN A 1116 42.39 37.50 59.43
C GLN A 1116 42.33 38.79 60.25
N PRO A 1117 43.39 39.15 61.00
CA PRO A 1117 43.46 40.48 61.62
C PRO A 1117 43.58 41.55 60.52
N VAL A 1118 42.95 42.70 60.75
CA VAL A 1118 43.07 43.87 59.86
C VAL A 1118 43.64 45.03 60.66
N THR A 1119 44.86 45.43 60.30
CA THR A 1119 45.48 46.64 60.84
C THR A 1119 45.07 47.82 59.96
N VAL A 1120 44.60 48.89 60.60
CA VAL A 1120 44.14 50.11 59.92
C VAL A 1120 45.07 51.25 60.31
N TYR A 1121 45.52 52.03 59.34
CA TYR A 1121 46.25 53.27 59.53
C TYR A 1121 45.40 54.40 58.96
N LEU A 1122 45.39 55.57 59.61
CA LEU A 1122 44.72 56.77 59.13
C LEU A 1122 45.75 57.84 58.79
N ALA A 1123 45.47 58.65 57.77
CA ALA A 1123 46.29 59.81 57.47
C ALA A 1123 46.38 60.74 58.69
N ARG A 1124 47.54 61.37 58.90
CA ARG A 1124 47.84 62.13 60.13
C ARG A 1124 46.83 63.25 60.41
N ASP A 1125 46.37 63.94 59.37
CA ASP A 1125 45.35 65.00 59.42
C ASP A 1125 43.94 64.48 59.78
N ARG A 1126 43.63 63.24 59.38
CA ARG A 1126 42.38 62.56 59.74
C ARG A 1126 42.43 61.96 61.15
N ALA A 1127 43.58 61.45 61.55
CA ALA A 1127 43.82 60.83 62.85
C ALA A 1127 43.82 61.83 64.02
N GLY A 1128 43.99 63.14 63.77
CA GLY A 1128 43.95 64.20 64.80
C GLY A 1128 42.63 64.31 65.59
N LYS A 1129 41.56 63.61 65.15
CA LYS A 1129 40.32 63.43 65.91
C LYS A 1129 40.44 62.42 67.08
N TYR A 1130 41.55 61.67 67.14
CA TYR A 1130 41.83 60.67 68.16
C TYR A 1130 43.10 61.06 68.92
N ILE A 1131 43.01 61.17 70.25
CA ILE A 1131 44.18 61.42 71.10
C ILE A 1131 44.93 60.08 71.23
N MET A 1132 46.10 59.97 70.61
CA MET A 1132 46.95 58.78 70.65
C MET A 1132 48.22 59.03 71.46
N ARG A 1133 48.57 58.09 72.34
CA ARG A 1133 49.83 58.11 73.08
C ARG A 1133 50.98 57.73 72.14
N ASP A 1134 52.10 58.46 72.22
CA ASP A 1134 53.37 58.16 71.55
C ASP A 1134 53.33 58.07 70.01
N THR A 1135 52.88 59.13 69.34
CA THR A 1135 52.93 59.19 67.86
C THR A 1135 54.23 59.86 67.36
N PRO A 1136 55.07 59.17 66.56
CA PRO A 1136 56.30 59.76 66.01
C PRO A 1136 56.01 60.98 65.12
N ALA A 1137 56.85 62.03 65.17
CA ALA A 1137 56.60 63.30 64.47
C ALA A 1137 56.58 63.19 62.93
N ASN A 1138 57.26 62.19 62.35
CA ASN A 1138 57.56 62.13 60.91
C ASN A 1138 56.76 61.07 60.12
N THR A 1139 55.72 60.45 60.69
CA THR A 1139 54.89 59.46 59.99
C THR A 1139 53.70 60.10 59.27
N THR A 1140 53.45 59.72 58.01
CA THR A 1140 52.34 60.26 57.19
C THR A 1140 50.99 59.62 57.51
N HIS A 1141 51.00 58.37 57.98
CA HIS A 1141 49.84 57.63 58.45
C HIS A 1141 50.10 57.12 59.87
N ILE A 1142 49.11 57.26 60.74
CA ILE A 1142 49.13 56.82 62.14
C ILE A 1142 48.41 55.47 62.22
N ARG A 1143 49.08 54.48 62.80
CA ARG A 1143 48.52 53.15 63.06
C ARG A 1143 47.46 53.22 64.15
N LEU A 1144 46.28 52.67 63.90
CA LEU A 1144 45.25 52.50 64.91
C LEU A 1144 45.50 51.23 65.77
N PRO A 1145 44.97 51.16 67.00
CA PRO A 1145 44.91 49.90 67.75
C PRO A 1145 44.24 48.81 66.92
N ASP A 1146 44.55 47.53 67.14
CA ASP A 1146 43.91 46.46 66.38
C ASP A 1146 42.46 46.25 66.86
N PHE A 1147 41.51 46.81 66.10
CA PHE A 1147 40.08 46.77 66.42
C PHE A 1147 39.24 46.04 65.35
N MET A 1148 39.85 45.57 64.26
CA MET A 1148 39.14 44.98 63.12
C MET A 1148 39.74 43.63 62.73
N SER A 1149 38.88 42.68 62.35
CA SER A 1149 39.29 41.42 61.71
C SER A 1149 38.27 41.00 60.64
N LEU A 1150 38.70 40.17 59.70
CA LEU A 1150 37.83 39.50 58.72
C LEU A 1150 37.53 38.08 59.21
N ALA A 1151 36.25 37.70 59.17
CA ALA A 1151 35.76 36.39 59.57
C ALA A 1151 34.82 35.78 58.50
N GLY A 1152 34.56 34.47 58.58
CA GLY A 1152 33.62 33.78 57.67
C GLY A 1152 34.32 32.71 56.84
N THR A 1153 33.97 32.60 55.57
CA THR A 1153 34.63 31.69 54.60
C THR A 1153 35.08 32.47 53.36
N LEU A 1154 35.90 31.87 52.50
CA LEU A 1154 36.30 32.49 51.22
C LEU A 1154 35.08 32.85 50.33
N GLY A 1155 33.96 32.15 50.47
CA GLY A 1155 32.71 32.44 49.77
C GLY A 1155 31.87 33.56 50.38
N GLU A 1156 32.01 33.82 51.69
CA GLU A 1156 31.26 34.86 52.40
C GLU A 1156 32.11 35.48 53.53
N ILE A 1157 32.80 36.58 53.22
CA ILE A 1157 33.68 37.29 54.15
C ILE A 1157 32.89 38.42 54.85
N LYS A 1158 32.97 38.49 56.19
CA LYS A 1158 32.32 39.50 57.03
C LYS A 1158 33.34 40.21 57.94
N PRO A 1159 33.27 41.53 58.09
CA PRO A 1159 34.11 42.23 59.06
C PRO A 1159 33.60 41.99 60.50
N LYS A 1160 34.52 41.88 61.45
CA LYS A 1160 34.26 41.89 62.90
C LYS A 1160 35.01 43.07 63.52
N PHE A 1161 34.31 43.82 64.36
CA PHE A 1161 34.86 45.00 65.04
C PHE A 1161 34.84 44.82 66.55
N GLU A 1162 35.94 45.21 67.20
CA GLU A 1162 36.11 45.21 68.63
C GLU A 1162 36.23 46.66 69.12
N ALA A 1163 35.10 47.38 69.15
CA ALA A 1163 35.05 48.80 69.47
C ALA A 1163 35.71 49.15 70.83
N ALA A 1164 35.67 48.24 71.80
CA ALA A 1164 36.33 48.39 73.09
C ALA A 1164 37.86 48.52 72.99
N LYS A 1165 38.50 47.81 72.04
CA LYS A 1165 39.96 47.91 71.80
C LYS A 1165 40.35 49.25 71.16
N LEU A 1166 39.49 49.80 70.30
CA LEU A 1166 39.68 51.13 69.72
C LEU A 1166 39.55 52.23 70.78
N ALA A 1167 38.58 52.11 71.68
CA ALA A 1167 38.36 53.04 72.79
C ALA A 1167 39.45 52.97 73.87
N ALA A 1168 40.04 51.79 74.13
CA ALA A 1168 41.11 51.64 75.12
C ALA A 1168 42.46 52.22 74.66
N GLY A 1169 42.71 52.27 73.35
CA GLY A 1169 43.95 52.80 72.76
C GLY A 1169 43.91 54.29 72.36
N THR A 1170 42.76 54.96 72.51
CA THR A 1170 42.58 56.37 72.17
C THR A 1170 41.92 57.10 73.36
N ALA A 1171 42.39 58.29 73.77
CA ALA A 1171 41.75 59.02 74.87
C ALA A 1171 40.45 59.69 74.39
N LEU A 1172 39.40 58.88 74.23
CA LEU A 1172 38.05 59.26 73.80
C LEU A 1172 37.04 58.90 74.89
N THR A 1173 36.49 59.90 75.55
CA THR A 1173 35.43 59.77 76.57
C THR A 1173 34.00 59.80 76.00
N ILE A 1174 33.81 59.82 74.68
CA ILE A 1174 32.48 60.05 74.04
C ILE A 1174 31.84 58.78 73.41
N LEU A 1175 32.45 57.59 73.55
CA LEU A 1175 31.90 56.35 72.96
C LEU A 1175 31.15 55.43 73.95
N GLY A 1176 31.03 55.84 75.22
CA GLY A 1176 30.47 55.01 76.30
C GLY A 1176 28.96 54.70 76.24
N ASP A 1177 28.13 55.55 75.63
CA ASP A 1177 26.66 55.42 75.71
C ASP A 1177 25.97 54.82 74.46
N LYS A 1178 26.71 54.45 73.41
CA LYS A 1178 26.11 53.96 72.15
C LYS A 1178 26.45 52.52 71.74
N LEU A 1179 27.12 51.74 72.59
CA LEU A 1179 27.60 50.40 72.23
C LEU A 1179 27.08 49.24 73.08
N ASP A 1180 26.20 49.48 74.06
CA ASP A 1180 25.63 48.40 74.86
C ASP A 1180 24.32 47.85 74.28
N LYS A 1181 24.42 47.02 73.23
CA LYS A 1181 23.41 46.01 72.90
C LYS A 1181 24.08 44.77 72.30
N LYS A 1182 23.87 43.64 72.99
CA LYS A 1182 24.10 42.28 72.49
C LYS A 1182 23.53 42.13 71.07
N ASP A 1183 24.32 41.49 70.22
CA ASP A 1183 23.99 40.90 68.93
C ASP A 1183 23.39 41.81 67.83
N GLY A 1184 24.20 42.08 66.81
CA GLY A 1184 23.75 42.19 65.41
C GLY A 1184 23.01 43.45 64.94
N GLY A 1185 22.84 44.49 65.76
CA GLY A 1185 21.95 45.62 65.43
C GLY A 1185 22.48 46.75 64.52
N LEU A 1186 23.78 46.88 64.28
CA LEU A 1186 24.35 48.03 63.55
C LEU A 1186 24.15 47.99 62.02
N ILE A 1187 23.72 46.87 61.46
CA ILE A 1187 23.55 46.70 59.99
C ILE A 1187 22.11 47.04 59.53
N GLN A 1188 21.10 46.96 60.39
CA GLN A 1188 19.70 47.25 59.99
C GLN A 1188 19.38 48.76 59.94
N GLY A 1189 20.05 49.60 60.73
CA GLY A 1189 19.82 51.06 60.74
C GLY A 1189 20.38 51.82 59.54
N VAL A 1190 21.32 51.23 58.78
CA VAL A 1190 21.90 51.85 57.56
C VAL A 1190 21.09 51.45 56.31
N GLY A 1191 20.19 50.47 56.42
CA GLY A 1191 19.33 50.02 55.30
C GLY A 1191 18.37 51.09 54.78
N GLY A 1192 17.97 52.06 55.61
CA GLY A 1192 17.09 53.17 55.23
C GLY A 1192 17.76 54.35 54.54
N LEU A 1193 19.09 54.51 54.65
CA LEU A 1193 19.84 55.64 54.09
C LEU A 1193 20.51 55.33 52.74
N LEU A 1194 20.44 54.09 52.25
CA LEU A 1194 21.07 53.65 51.00
C LEU A 1194 20.10 53.04 49.97
N GLY A 1195 18.81 53.44 50.01
CA GLY A 1195 17.91 53.24 48.88
C GLY A 1195 17.73 51.79 48.43
N ILE A 1196 17.75 50.82 49.34
CA ILE A 1196 17.32 49.45 49.05
C ILE A 1196 15.81 49.42 49.22
N GLY A 1197 15.10 49.81 48.17
CA GLY A 1197 13.63 49.78 48.11
C GLY A 1197 13.12 48.38 48.40
N GLY A 1198 12.25 48.28 49.41
CA GLY A 1198 11.56 47.06 49.78
C GLY A 1198 10.62 46.58 48.67
N ALA A 1199 10.74 45.30 48.33
CA ALA A 1199 9.63 44.57 47.73
C ALA A 1199 8.57 44.37 48.81
N ARG A 1200 7.38 44.92 48.56
CA ARG A 1200 6.16 44.70 49.34
C ARG A 1200 5.96 43.20 49.61
N ALA A 1201 5.71 42.88 50.87
CA ALA A 1201 5.01 41.67 51.23
C ALA A 1201 3.60 41.73 50.61
N VAL A 1202 3.34 40.83 49.66
CA VAL A 1202 2.00 40.52 49.20
C VAL A 1202 1.63 39.18 49.83
N GLN A 1203 0.59 39.23 50.67
CA GLN A 1203 -0.16 38.09 51.16
C GLN A 1203 -0.48 37.13 50.01
N LYS A 1204 -0.06 35.87 50.15
CA LYS A 1204 -0.60 34.76 49.37
C LYS A 1204 -1.77 34.17 50.14
N ASP A 1205 -2.97 34.48 49.68
CA ASP A 1205 -4.15 33.67 49.95
C ASP A 1205 -3.98 32.30 49.28
N GLN A 1206 -4.26 31.26 50.06
CA GLN A 1206 -4.55 29.91 49.56
C GLN A 1206 -5.87 29.92 48.78
N PRO A 1207 -5.95 29.12 47.71
CA PRO A 1207 -7.02 28.13 47.72
C PRO A 1207 -6.59 26.70 47.32
N ALA A 1208 -7.11 25.77 48.11
CA ALA A 1208 -7.66 24.45 47.81
C ALA A 1208 -7.07 23.59 46.68
N ALA A 1209 -6.60 22.41 47.12
CA ALA A 1209 -6.43 21.21 46.32
C ALA A 1209 -7.75 20.68 45.75
N THR A 1210 -7.72 20.19 44.51
CA THR A 1210 -8.67 19.19 43.99
C THR A 1210 -7.94 18.20 43.08
N ASN A 1211 -8.30 16.93 43.25
CA ASN A 1211 -7.74 15.74 42.62
C ASN A 1211 -8.10 15.63 41.12
N ALA A 1212 -7.16 15.17 40.30
CA ALA A 1212 -7.41 14.36 39.11
C ALA A 1212 -6.17 13.46 38.79
N PRO A 1213 -6.35 12.25 38.24
CA PRO A 1213 -5.46 11.10 38.42
C PRO A 1213 -4.29 11.01 37.42
N PRO A 1214 -3.25 10.19 37.69
CA PRO A 1214 -2.05 10.10 36.86
C PRO A 1214 -2.31 9.33 35.56
N ALA A 1215 -2.03 9.97 34.42
CA ALA A 1215 -1.92 9.30 33.13
C ALA A 1215 -0.53 8.68 32.98
N SER A 1216 -0.48 7.36 32.91
CA SER A 1216 0.69 6.54 32.63
C SER A 1216 1.17 6.73 31.19
N THR A 1217 2.43 7.14 31.01
CA THR A 1217 3.11 7.07 29.71
C THR A 1217 3.82 5.72 29.60
N GLN A 1218 3.09 4.70 29.17
CA GLN A 1218 3.68 3.48 28.61
C GLN A 1218 4.19 3.79 27.20
N ARG A 1219 5.51 3.67 27.01
CA ARG A 1219 6.12 3.51 25.68
C ARG A 1219 5.63 2.20 25.07
N THR A 1220 4.88 2.27 23.98
CA THR A 1220 4.66 1.15 23.06
C THR A 1220 5.18 1.55 21.68
N ASN A 1221 6.10 0.73 21.16
CA ASN A 1221 6.58 0.83 19.78
C ASN A 1221 5.41 0.59 18.80
N PRO A 1222 5.29 1.37 17.72
CA PRO A 1222 4.32 1.07 16.67
C PRO A 1222 4.72 -0.20 15.91
N PRO A 1223 3.77 -1.08 15.52
CA PRO A 1223 4.06 -2.22 14.67
C PRO A 1223 4.48 -1.76 13.27
N VAL A 1224 5.62 -2.27 12.83
CA VAL A 1224 6.10 -2.14 11.45
C VAL A 1224 5.11 -2.83 10.52
N ILE A 1225 4.43 -2.05 9.69
CA ILE A 1225 3.64 -2.58 8.56
C ILE A 1225 4.60 -2.77 7.39
N VAL A 1226 5.02 -4.01 7.17
CA VAL A 1226 5.72 -4.42 5.94
C VAL A 1226 4.64 -4.79 4.91
N ILE A 1227 4.47 -3.95 3.90
CA ILE A 1227 3.74 -4.30 2.68
C ILE A 1227 4.73 -5.06 1.80
N ASP A 1228 4.52 -6.37 1.64
CA ASP A 1228 5.23 -7.20 0.67
C ASP A 1228 4.48 -7.15 -0.68
N PRO A 1229 5.03 -6.50 -1.73
CA PRO A 1229 4.37 -6.33 -3.02
C PRO A 1229 4.34 -7.60 -3.89
N PHE A 1230 4.84 -8.75 -3.43
CA PHE A 1230 4.89 -9.99 -4.24
C PHE A 1230 3.82 -11.04 -3.91
N LYS A 1231 2.85 -10.76 -3.04
CA LYS A 1231 1.73 -11.68 -2.74
C LYS A 1231 0.61 -11.73 -3.80
N LEU A 1232 0.71 -10.97 -4.90
CA LEU A 1232 -0.28 -10.93 -5.99
C LEU A 1232 0.04 -11.85 -7.20
N LEU A 1233 1.09 -12.68 -7.14
CA LEU A 1233 1.51 -13.55 -8.26
C LEU A 1233 1.54 -15.05 -7.92
N LYS A 1234 0.60 -15.54 -7.11
CA LYS A 1234 0.37 -17.00 -6.98
C LYS A 1234 -0.96 -17.40 -7.62
N PRO A 1235 -0.99 -18.33 -8.60
CA PRO A 1235 -2.22 -18.89 -9.11
C PRO A 1235 -2.85 -19.79 -8.03
N LYS A 1236 -4.15 -19.58 -7.73
CA LYS A 1236 -4.95 -20.52 -6.94
C LYS A 1236 -5.42 -21.66 -7.84
N LYS A 1237 -5.36 -22.89 -7.34
CA LYS A 1237 -6.13 -24.03 -7.86
C LYS A 1237 -7.57 -23.94 -7.38
#